data_AF-A0A8B9PMQ5-F1
#
_entry.id   AF-A0A8B9PMQ5-F1
#
_cell.length_a   1.000
_cell.length_b   1.000
_cell.length_c   1.000
_cell.angle_alpha   90.00
_cell.angle_beta   90.00
_cell.angle_gamma   90.00
#
_symmetry.space_group_name_H-M   'P 1'
#
loop_
_entity.id
_entity.type
_entity.pdbx_description
1 polymer ?
#
loop_
_entity_poly.entity_id
_entity_poly.type
_entity_poly.pdbx_seq_one_letter_code
_entity_poly.pdbx_strand_id
1 'polypeptide(L)'
;MAEGCTGKMASCRLARCCASPGRGSGSSCVTSPPCCGSARTWAWTRSWAWSCSASSACWPPSAPWCSSRCGTASPSPCSGCSISPSIRDSLLLEAGFLAVLVAPLHLLKWRSTAWRAHDNVTFWLVRWLLFRLMFASGVVKLTSRCPTWWGLTALTYHYETQCIPTPVAWFAHQLPVWVQKFSVVATYIIEIAIPLLFFAPIRRLRLFAFYSQVLLQVLIILTGNYNFFNALTIVLAFSLLDEEHTGRWLGRSKRRHASAWPPGLRSFLSTLLELTAYGLLVYWSIHYFGLEINWEKKLLDTKVAFTYHEFTKWLQAVTLPLVGLGFLSLSWEILSAMYRCVCVRGFFLKLWATLQWAVFATAAMGMFAISLVPFTYIDYESNGKLWPGIHQMFNAVERFQVVNSYGLFRRMTGVGGRPEVVLEGSYDKQIWTEIEFMYKPGNLSTAPPVVAPHQPRLDWQMWFAALAHHSSSPWFTSFVYRLLQGKKDVIRLVQADESKYPFSSQPPVYIRAQLYKYWFTDGTEAREGAAPWWRRQHVQEFFPTVSLGDPTLESLLNQHGLKDKTPLKRPMDTFLPWILQSIREHSRPYSGPAVLWSLYLIAATICLLRALGRRPRGSAPPGRHKGPKRGDPADRGGNEKNGQVRKKEAKEAEEKAEGRGRGGGESHADGLRSKKKK
;
A
#
# COMPACT_ATOMS: atom_id res chain seq x y z
N MET A 1 39.46 -12.35 -49.71
CA MET A 1 38.19 -11.64 -49.97
C MET A 1 37.73 -11.09 -48.62
N ALA A 2 38.09 -9.89 -48.16
CA ALA A 2 38.50 -8.66 -48.87
C ALA A 2 37.36 -8.15 -49.79
N GLU A 3 36.94 -6.88 -49.79
CA GLU A 3 37.44 -5.60 -49.18
C GLU A 3 36.24 -4.80 -48.60
N GLY A 4 36.29 -3.62 -47.96
CA GLY A 4 37.31 -2.63 -47.52
C GLY A 4 36.59 -1.58 -46.61
N CYS A 5 37.18 -0.96 -45.57
CA CYS A 5 38.19 0.12 -45.55
C CYS A 5 37.72 1.47 -46.14
N THR A 6 37.88 2.65 -45.50
CA THR A 6 38.38 3.05 -44.14
C THR A 6 37.31 3.90 -43.41
N GLY A 7 37.48 4.85 -42.49
CA GLY A 7 38.58 5.60 -41.83
C GLY A 7 37.95 6.79 -41.05
N LYS A 8 38.60 7.61 -40.19
CA LYS A 8 39.97 7.74 -39.66
C LYS A 8 39.90 8.30 -38.22
N MET A 9 40.92 8.07 -37.38
CA MET A 9 41.07 8.70 -36.06
C MET A 9 41.74 10.08 -36.12
N ALA A 10 41.55 10.88 -35.08
CA ALA A 10 42.50 11.91 -34.63
C ALA A 10 42.63 11.85 -33.09
N SER A 11 43.83 12.14 -32.56
CA SER A 11 44.16 12.05 -31.13
C SER A 11 45.04 13.23 -30.73
N CYS A 12 44.97 13.69 -29.48
CA CYS A 12 45.87 14.71 -28.96
C CYS A 12 46.15 14.52 -27.46
N ARG A 13 47.43 14.68 -27.07
CA ARG A 13 47.96 14.67 -25.70
C ARG A 13 49.18 15.60 -25.62
N LEU A 14 49.59 15.93 -24.38
CA LEU A 14 50.71 16.81 -24.01
C LEU A 14 50.41 18.31 -24.26
N ALA A 15 50.96 19.27 -23.49
CA ALA A 15 52.17 19.21 -22.68
C ALA A 15 52.02 19.74 -21.22
N ARG A 16 53.12 19.69 -20.46
CA ARG A 16 53.32 20.38 -19.16
C ARG A 16 54.09 21.68 -19.37
N CYS A 17 53.97 22.63 -18.45
CA CYS A 17 55.04 23.59 -18.11
C CYS A 17 54.97 23.96 -16.62
N CYS A 18 56.09 24.42 -16.05
CA CYS A 18 56.26 24.73 -14.63
C CYS A 18 56.71 26.18 -14.43
N ALA A 19 56.28 26.85 -13.35
CA ALA A 19 57.08 27.82 -12.59
C ALA A 19 56.31 28.40 -11.37
N SER A 20 57.07 28.87 -10.39
CA SER A 20 56.73 29.74 -9.24
C SER A 20 57.78 30.88 -9.25
N PRO A 21 57.91 31.86 -8.30
CA PRO A 21 57.14 32.16 -7.08
C PRO A 21 56.86 33.68 -6.86
N GLY A 22 56.39 34.11 -5.66
CA GLY A 22 56.65 35.49 -5.20
C GLY A 22 55.74 36.15 -4.14
N ARG A 23 56.12 36.04 -2.85
CA ARG A 23 56.05 37.00 -1.70
C ARG A 23 55.04 38.18 -1.63
N GLY A 24 54.57 38.45 -0.40
CA GLY A 24 54.08 39.76 0.09
C GLY A 24 52.80 39.64 0.95
N SER A 25 52.80 39.63 2.29
CA SER A 25 53.17 40.66 3.30
C SER A 25 52.24 41.88 3.35
N GLY A 26 51.42 42.00 4.39
CA GLY A 26 50.58 43.17 4.70
C GLY A 26 49.78 42.97 5.99
N SER A 27 49.78 43.96 6.89
CA SER A 27 49.41 43.75 8.31
C SER A 27 48.49 44.81 8.91
N SER A 28 47.47 44.34 9.64
CA SER A 28 46.93 44.93 10.89
C SER A 28 46.15 46.25 10.86
N CYS A 29 45.42 46.45 11.97
CA CYS A 29 44.79 47.69 12.46
C CYS A 29 43.57 48.20 11.67
N VAL A 30 42.50 48.79 12.25
CA VAL A 30 41.86 48.88 13.59
C VAL A 30 40.97 50.14 13.50
N THR A 31 39.67 50.07 13.82
CA THR A 31 38.89 51.14 14.50
C THR A 31 37.39 50.77 14.63
N SER A 32 36.74 51.30 15.68
CA SER A 32 35.31 51.22 16.04
C SER A 32 35.04 52.17 17.24
N PRO A 33 33.79 52.47 17.68
CA PRO A 33 32.47 52.14 17.13
C PRO A 33 31.89 53.33 16.32
N PRO A 34 31.03 54.29 16.78
CA PRO A 34 30.30 54.48 18.06
C PRO A 34 28.83 53.96 17.99
N CYS A 35 27.89 54.51 18.77
CA CYS A 35 26.52 53.99 18.97
C CYS A 35 25.41 55.06 18.87
N CYS A 36 24.22 54.67 18.37
CA CYS A 36 22.89 55.08 18.89
C CYS A 36 21.73 54.34 18.16
N GLY A 37 20.51 54.31 18.76
CA GLY A 37 19.26 54.02 18.01
C GLY A 37 18.46 52.74 18.33
N SER A 38 17.96 52.62 19.56
CA SER A 38 16.65 52.03 19.99
C SER A 38 15.96 50.79 19.33
N ALA A 39 15.27 50.05 20.21
CA ALA A 39 13.97 49.36 19.98
C ALA A 39 13.90 48.02 19.19
N ARG A 40 14.03 46.95 19.98
CA ARG A 40 13.62 45.55 19.74
C ARG A 40 12.30 45.37 18.95
N THR A 41 12.29 44.41 18.02
CA THR A 41 11.21 43.41 17.86
C THR A 41 11.82 42.03 17.58
N TRP A 42 11.24 40.96 18.11
CA TRP A 42 11.72 39.57 18.00
C TRP A 42 10.64 38.70 17.34
N ALA A 43 10.89 38.16 16.14
CA ALA A 43 10.06 37.12 15.52
C ALA A 43 10.75 36.37 14.35
N TRP A 44 11.83 35.64 14.65
CA TRP A 44 12.34 34.46 13.94
C TRP A 44 11.77 34.12 12.54
N THR A 45 12.46 34.56 11.47
CA THR A 45 12.34 33.97 10.13
C THR A 45 13.70 33.47 9.63
N ARG A 46 13.99 32.15 9.76
CA ARG A 46 14.96 31.37 8.96
C ARG A 46 15.11 29.92 9.48
N SER A 47 14.56 28.96 8.74
CA SER A 47 15.05 27.58 8.60
C SER A 47 14.32 26.97 7.40
N TRP A 48 14.91 27.05 6.20
CA TRP A 48 15.98 26.19 5.67
C TRP A 48 15.43 24.86 5.11
N ALA A 49 15.93 24.48 3.93
CA ALA A 49 15.46 23.32 3.18
C ALA A 49 15.83 22.01 3.89
N TRP A 50 14.99 20.97 3.72
CA TRP A 50 15.34 19.54 3.73
C TRP A 50 14.08 18.72 3.40
N SER A 51 13.96 18.23 2.15
CA SER A 51 13.16 17.03 1.83
C SER A 51 13.61 16.43 0.48
N CYS A 52 14.76 15.74 0.50
CA CYS A 52 15.10 14.80 -0.58
C CYS A 52 14.56 13.42 -0.18
N SER A 53 13.29 13.15 -0.52
CA SER A 53 12.66 11.85 -0.25
C SER A 53 13.33 10.74 -1.08
N ALA A 54 14.26 10.03 -0.46
CA ALA A 54 15.12 9.02 -1.08
C ALA A 54 14.36 7.70 -1.36
N SER A 55 13.40 7.76 -2.28
CA SER A 55 12.78 6.57 -2.88
C SER A 55 13.82 5.78 -3.66
N SER A 56 14.04 4.51 -3.30
CA SER A 56 15.08 3.64 -3.85
C SER A 56 14.77 3.11 -5.25
N ALA A 57 14.75 4.01 -6.24
CA ALA A 57 14.81 3.72 -7.67
C ALA A 57 15.64 4.79 -8.39
N CYS A 58 16.72 4.37 -9.07
CA CYS A 58 17.79 5.27 -9.52
C CYS A 58 17.35 6.38 -10.48
N TRP A 59 17.34 7.63 -9.99
CA TRP A 59 17.39 8.84 -10.80
C TRP A 59 18.86 9.17 -11.14
N PRO A 60 19.19 9.51 -12.40
CA PRO A 60 20.54 9.93 -12.78
C PRO A 60 20.81 11.40 -12.40
N PRO A 61 22.04 11.78 -12.00
CA PRO A 61 22.41 13.16 -11.70
C PRO A 61 22.87 13.92 -12.96
N SER A 62 22.25 15.05 -13.29
CA SER A 62 22.69 15.90 -14.42
C SER A 62 22.23 17.37 -14.35
N ALA A 63 22.71 18.14 -13.38
CA ALA A 63 22.82 19.61 -13.44
C ALA A 63 23.78 20.14 -12.33
N PRO A 64 24.60 21.19 -12.54
CA PRO A 64 25.72 21.49 -11.65
C PRO A 64 25.65 22.87 -10.96
N TRP A 65 24.99 22.99 -9.80
CA TRP A 65 24.90 24.24 -9.04
C TRP A 65 24.94 24.04 -7.52
N CYS A 66 26.03 23.46 -6.98
CA CYS A 66 26.24 23.36 -5.53
C CYS A 66 27.71 23.16 -5.10
N SER A 67 28.60 24.12 -5.41
CA SER A 67 30.03 24.03 -5.06
C SER A 67 30.65 25.35 -4.56
N SER A 68 30.17 25.86 -3.42
CA SER A 68 30.97 26.72 -2.52
C SER A 68 30.32 26.84 -1.12
N ARG A 69 31.15 27.11 -0.10
CA ARG A 69 30.76 27.39 1.31
C ARG A 69 30.09 26.26 2.10
N CYS A 70 30.84 25.20 2.41
CA CYS A 70 30.69 24.48 3.69
C CYS A 70 31.84 24.88 4.61
N GLY A 71 31.56 25.72 5.61
CA GLY A 71 32.51 26.13 6.64
C GLY A 71 32.06 25.67 8.02
N THR A 72 32.79 24.73 8.62
CA THR A 72 32.89 24.43 10.06
C THR A 72 31.70 24.79 10.96
N ALA A 73 30.68 23.93 11.00
CA ALA A 73 29.77 23.81 12.14
C ALA A 73 29.22 22.38 12.21
N SER A 74 29.42 21.68 13.33
CA SER A 74 29.06 20.26 13.49
C SER A 74 27.89 20.07 14.48
N PRO A 75 26.66 19.87 14.01
CA PRO A 75 25.59 19.24 14.79
C PRO A 75 25.62 17.71 14.60
N SER A 76 25.44 16.96 15.68
CA SER A 76 25.49 15.49 15.66
C SER A 76 24.25 14.88 14.98
N PRO A 77 24.40 14.03 13.94
CA PRO A 77 23.28 13.36 13.32
C PRO A 77 22.76 12.24 14.23
N CYS A 78 21.50 12.33 14.65
CA CYS A 78 20.78 11.19 15.23
C CYS A 78 20.40 10.18 14.13
N SER A 79 21.41 9.52 13.54
CA SER A 79 21.25 8.40 12.62
C SER A 79 20.69 7.17 13.35
N GLY A 80 19.39 7.20 13.59
CA GLY A 80 18.62 5.98 13.88
C GLY A 80 18.65 5.06 12.66
N CYS A 81 18.61 3.74 12.91
CA CYS A 81 18.49 2.72 11.85
C CYS A 81 17.07 2.75 11.25
N SER A 82 16.77 3.79 10.49
CA SER A 82 15.50 3.96 9.80
C SER A 82 15.39 2.93 8.68
N ILE A 83 14.69 1.83 8.95
CA ILE A 83 14.13 0.98 7.90
C ILE A 83 13.23 1.89 7.08
N SER A 84 13.69 2.26 5.88
CA SER A 84 12.97 3.24 5.05
C SER A 84 11.53 2.77 4.79
N PRO A 85 10.51 3.63 4.92
CA PRO A 85 9.12 3.24 4.74
C PRO A 85 8.94 2.54 3.40
N SER A 86 8.55 1.25 3.41
CA SER A 86 8.26 0.57 2.15
C SER A 86 6.94 1.11 1.61
N ILE A 87 6.76 1.18 0.28
CA ILE A 87 5.54 1.69 -0.38
C ILE A 87 4.25 1.04 0.18
N ARG A 88 4.38 -0.19 0.70
CA ARG A 88 3.31 -0.96 1.37
C ARG A 88 2.98 -0.43 2.76
N ASP A 89 3.99 -0.06 3.55
CA ASP A 89 3.81 0.60 4.84
C ASP A 89 3.15 1.98 4.64
N SER A 90 3.57 2.75 3.62
CA SER A 90 2.93 4.02 3.22
C SER A 90 1.46 3.85 2.81
N LEU A 91 1.13 2.86 1.95
CA LEU A 91 -0.26 2.58 1.59
C LEU A 91 -1.10 2.19 2.81
N LEU A 92 -0.52 1.42 3.75
CA LEU A 92 -1.21 1.01 4.98
C LEU A 92 -1.50 2.19 5.90
N LEU A 93 -0.59 3.18 5.99
CA LEU A 93 -0.80 4.41 6.75
C LEU A 93 -1.91 5.27 6.13
N GLU A 94 -1.87 5.51 4.82
CA GLU A 94 -2.88 6.32 4.13
C GLU A 94 -4.27 5.64 4.11
N ALA A 95 -4.33 4.34 3.81
CA ALA A 95 -5.57 3.58 3.89
C ALA A 95 -6.10 3.45 5.32
N GLY A 96 -5.20 3.33 6.32
CA GLY A 96 -5.55 3.33 7.74
C GLY A 96 -6.11 4.67 8.23
N PHE A 97 -5.57 5.79 7.74
CA PHE A 97 -6.10 7.13 8.02
C PHE A 97 -7.48 7.32 7.37
N LEU A 98 -7.65 6.95 6.09
CA LEU A 98 -8.95 6.96 5.43
C LEU A 98 -9.97 6.04 6.12
N ALA A 99 -9.54 4.93 6.71
CA ALA A 99 -10.41 4.05 7.48
C ALA A 99 -11.01 4.75 8.72
N VAL A 100 -10.35 5.76 9.30
CA VAL A 100 -10.94 6.59 10.38
C VAL A 100 -12.13 7.42 9.85
N LEU A 101 -12.06 7.91 8.61
CA LEU A 101 -13.14 8.67 7.98
C LEU A 101 -14.29 7.76 7.49
N VAL A 102 -14.00 6.52 7.11
CA VAL A 102 -14.98 5.52 6.67
C VAL A 102 -15.60 4.76 7.85
N ALA A 103 -14.95 4.76 9.02
CA ALA A 103 -15.43 4.05 10.21
C ALA A 103 -16.78 4.61 10.71
N PRO A 104 -17.82 3.76 10.86
CA PRO A 104 -19.09 4.22 11.40
C PRO A 104 -18.94 4.52 12.90
N LEU A 105 -18.98 5.81 13.27
CA LEU A 105 -18.79 6.33 14.63
C LEU A 105 -19.90 5.90 15.61
N HIS A 106 -19.90 4.62 15.99
CA HIS A 106 -20.88 3.99 16.88
C HIS A 106 -20.61 4.24 18.38
N LEU A 107 -20.09 5.42 18.73
CA LEU A 107 -19.85 5.83 20.13
C LEU A 107 -21.14 5.88 20.96
N LEU A 108 -22.30 6.09 20.31
CA LEU A 108 -23.62 5.82 20.89
C LEU A 108 -24.38 4.79 20.05
N LYS A 109 -25.00 3.80 20.71
CA LYS A 109 -25.87 2.77 20.10
C LYS A 109 -27.27 3.31 19.75
N TRP A 110 -27.37 4.49 19.14
CA TRP A 110 -28.68 4.95 18.64
C TRP A 110 -29.12 4.08 17.47
N ARG A 111 -30.33 3.51 17.53
CA ARG A 111 -30.90 2.61 16.51
C ARG A 111 -31.27 3.31 15.17
N SER A 112 -30.72 4.50 14.91
CA SER A 112 -31.07 5.27 13.72
C SER A 112 -30.38 4.70 12.48
N THR A 113 -31.09 3.85 11.73
CA THR A 113 -30.72 3.45 10.36
C THR A 113 -31.03 4.56 9.34
N ALA A 114 -30.96 5.82 9.74
CA ALA A 114 -31.10 6.99 8.88
C ALA A 114 -29.80 7.19 8.08
N TRP A 115 -29.63 6.35 7.05
CA TRP A 115 -28.91 6.63 5.79
C TRP A 115 -27.85 7.74 5.90
N ARG A 116 -26.63 7.36 6.35
CA ARG A 116 -25.49 8.28 6.47
C ARG A 116 -25.13 8.86 5.10
N ALA A 117 -25.63 10.05 4.83
CA ALA A 117 -25.48 10.69 3.51
C ALA A 117 -24.00 10.92 3.11
N HIS A 118 -23.10 11.04 4.10
CA HIS A 118 -21.67 11.21 3.93
C HIS A 118 -20.90 9.93 3.58
N ASP A 119 -21.47 8.72 3.73
CA ASP A 119 -20.77 7.46 3.40
C ASP A 119 -20.32 7.47 1.93
N ASN A 120 -21.13 8.02 1.00
CA ASN A 120 -20.75 8.24 -0.40
C ASN A 120 -19.44 9.04 -0.54
N VAL A 121 -19.27 10.10 0.25
CA VAL A 121 -18.14 11.03 0.18
C VAL A 121 -16.87 10.41 0.76
N THR A 122 -16.98 9.64 1.85
CA THR A 122 -15.82 8.99 2.47
C THR A 122 -15.36 7.76 1.67
N PHE A 123 -16.28 6.98 1.10
CA PHE A 123 -15.94 5.93 0.13
C PHE A 123 -15.38 6.48 -1.19
N TRP A 124 -15.72 7.72 -1.58
CA TRP A 124 -15.09 8.38 -2.73
C TRP A 124 -13.58 8.59 -2.52
N LEU A 125 -13.14 8.94 -1.30
CA LEU A 125 -11.70 9.06 -0.99
C LEU A 125 -10.94 7.74 -1.15
N VAL A 126 -11.56 6.62 -0.75
CA VAL A 126 -11.02 5.26 -0.92
C VAL A 126 -10.88 4.94 -2.42
N ARG A 127 -11.86 5.33 -3.23
CA ARG A 127 -11.84 5.20 -4.69
C ARG A 127 -10.77 6.07 -5.35
N TRP A 128 -10.56 7.28 -4.83
CA TRP A 128 -9.50 8.19 -5.29
C TRP A 128 -8.09 7.71 -4.90
N LEU A 129 -7.92 7.07 -3.73
CA LEU A 129 -6.69 6.35 -3.39
C LEU A 129 -6.44 5.20 -4.37
N LEU A 130 -7.43 4.33 -4.61
CA LEU A 130 -7.31 3.24 -5.58
C LEU A 130 -6.97 3.75 -6.99
N PHE A 131 -7.59 4.86 -7.42
CA PHE A 131 -7.28 5.51 -8.69
C PHE A 131 -5.81 5.92 -8.77
N ARG A 132 -5.33 6.72 -7.81
CA ARG A 132 -3.93 7.16 -7.76
C ARG A 132 -2.96 5.97 -7.72
N LEU A 133 -3.27 4.95 -6.93
CA LEU A 133 -2.45 3.75 -6.78
C LEU A 133 -2.24 3.03 -8.11
N MET A 134 -3.33 2.71 -8.81
CA MET A 134 -3.26 1.96 -10.08
C MET A 134 -2.75 2.83 -11.24
N PHE A 135 -3.27 4.04 -11.41
CA PHE A 135 -2.86 4.94 -12.49
C PHE A 135 -1.37 5.27 -12.42
N ALA A 136 -0.87 5.60 -11.22
CA ALA A 136 0.55 5.86 -11.04
C ALA A 136 1.38 4.59 -11.26
N SER A 137 0.95 3.41 -10.78
CA SER A 137 1.68 2.15 -10.98
C SER A 137 1.85 1.80 -12.46
N GLY A 138 0.84 2.06 -13.30
CA GLY A 138 0.93 1.88 -14.75
C GLY A 138 1.81 2.93 -15.43
N VAL A 139 1.56 4.22 -15.17
CA VAL A 139 2.27 5.31 -15.86
C VAL A 139 3.78 5.30 -15.56
N VAL A 140 4.22 5.01 -14.34
CA VAL A 140 5.68 5.02 -14.04
C VAL A 140 6.46 4.00 -14.87
N LYS A 141 5.85 2.86 -15.24
CA LYS A 141 6.49 1.82 -16.06
C LYS A 141 6.91 2.39 -17.42
N LEU A 142 6.08 3.23 -18.03
CA LEU A 142 6.40 3.90 -19.30
C LEU A 142 7.34 5.11 -19.10
N THR A 143 7.11 5.96 -18.09
CA THR A 143 8.01 7.12 -17.82
C THR A 143 9.42 6.73 -17.38
N SER A 144 9.66 5.46 -17.06
CA SER A 144 10.97 4.91 -16.65
C SER A 144 12.05 4.84 -17.74
N ARG A 145 11.62 4.85 -19.01
CA ARG A 145 12.40 4.47 -20.21
C ARG A 145 13.05 3.06 -20.13
N CYS A 146 12.45 2.13 -19.39
CA CYS A 146 12.96 0.75 -19.28
C CYS A 146 12.70 -0.03 -20.59
N PRO A 147 13.74 -0.58 -21.25
CA PRO A 147 13.57 -1.27 -22.54
C PRO A 147 12.62 -2.47 -22.50
N THR A 148 12.54 -3.21 -21.39
CA THR A 148 11.67 -4.38 -21.28
C THR A 148 10.19 -4.00 -21.12
N TRP A 149 9.88 -2.85 -20.52
CA TRP A 149 8.51 -2.31 -20.48
C TRP A 149 8.08 -1.83 -21.88
N TRP A 150 8.92 -1.05 -22.56
CA TRP A 150 8.64 -0.55 -23.91
C TRP A 150 8.67 -1.64 -24.99
N GLY A 151 9.47 -2.68 -24.83
CA GLY A 151 9.50 -3.87 -25.69
C GLY A 151 8.45 -4.94 -25.35
N LEU A 152 7.57 -4.69 -24.39
CA LEU A 152 6.53 -5.62 -23.89
C LEU A 152 7.07 -6.94 -23.31
N THR A 153 8.37 -7.07 -23.07
CA THR A 153 9.02 -8.29 -22.51
C THR A 153 9.15 -8.26 -20.98
N ALA A 154 8.68 -7.22 -20.30
CA ALA A 154 8.86 -7.07 -18.85
C ALA A 154 8.46 -8.29 -18.00
N LEU A 155 7.37 -8.99 -18.37
CA LEU A 155 6.91 -10.18 -17.65
C LEU A 155 7.76 -11.44 -17.89
N THR A 156 8.55 -11.53 -18.97
CA THR A 156 9.47 -12.67 -19.16
C THR A 156 10.47 -12.76 -18.01
N TYR A 157 10.97 -11.61 -17.53
CA TYR A 157 11.88 -11.55 -16.39
C TYR A 157 11.16 -11.43 -15.03
N HIS A 158 9.97 -10.84 -14.99
CA HIS A 158 9.32 -10.46 -13.74
C HIS A 158 9.15 -11.63 -12.75
N TYR A 159 8.73 -12.79 -13.24
CA TYR A 159 8.43 -13.95 -12.39
C TYR A 159 9.67 -14.53 -11.69
N GLU A 160 10.85 -14.50 -12.30
CA GLU A 160 12.11 -14.94 -11.65
C GLU A 160 12.71 -13.85 -10.74
N THR A 161 12.64 -12.56 -11.16
CA THR A 161 13.32 -11.46 -10.45
C THR A 161 12.51 -10.85 -9.30
N GLN A 162 11.24 -11.23 -9.15
CA GLN A 162 10.40 -10.94 -7.97
C GLN A 162 11.09 -11.26 -6.64
N CYS A 163 10.92 -10.42 -5.61
CA CYS A 163 11.60 -10.62 -4.33
C CYS A 163 11.33 -12.00 -3.68
N ILE A 164 10.08 -12.45 -3.66
CA ILE A 164 9.68 -13.78 -3.15
C ILE A 164 8.64 -14.32 -4.14
N PRO A 165 9.05 -15.06 -5.18
CA PRO A 165 8.13 -15.71 -6.09
C PRO A 165 7.48 -16.92 -5.40
N THR A 166 6.37 -17.41 -5.96
CA THR A 166 5.71 -18.66 -5.55
C THR A 166 6.07 -19.79 -6.55
N PRO A 167 5.61 -21.05 -6.35
CA PRO A 167 5.78 -22.08 -7.36
C PRO A 167 5.06 -21.72 -8.68
N VAL A 168 3.98 -20.94 -8.61
CA VAL A 168 3.20 -20.52 -9.79
C VAL A 168 3.98 -19.53 -10.66
N ALA A 169 4.92 -18.75 -10.09
CA ALA A 169 5.80 -17.91 -10.90
C ALA A 169 6.72 -18.74 -11.83
N TRP A 170 7.18 -19.92 -11.41
CA TRP A 170 7.94 -20.81 -12.29
C TRP A 170 7.06 -21.26 -13.48
N PHE A 171 5.87 -21.79 -13.21
CA PHE A 171 4.92 -22.19 -14.27
C PHE A 171 4.50 -21.01 -15.17
N ALA A 172 4.35 -19.80 -14.61
CA ALA A 172 4.03 -18.60 -15.37
C ALA A 172 5.21 -18.09 -16.22
N HIS A 173 6.46 -18.32 -15.79
CA HIS A 173 7.66 -18.00 -16.56
C HIS A 173 7.79 -18.90 -17.80
N GLN A 174 7.47 -20.19 -17.69
CA GLN A 174 7.47 -21.15 -18.82
C GLN A 174 6.39 -20.84 -19.89
N LEU A 175 5.50 -19.85 -19.70
CA LEU A 175 4.50 -19.49 -20.70
C LEU A 175 5.14 -18.80 -21.93
N PRO A 176 4.70 -19.14 -23.17
CA PRO A 176 5.28 -18.58 -24.40
C PRO A 176 5.34 -17.06 -24.44
N VAL A 177 6.39 -16.51 -25.07
CA VAL A 177 6.68 -15.05 -25.08
C VAL A 177 5.52 -14.19 -25.58
N TRP A 178 4.65 -14.69 -26.47
CA TRP A 178 3.45 -13.95 -26.92
C TRP A 178 2.42 -13.77 -25.79
N VAL A 179 2.28 -14.75 -24.89
CA VAL A 179 1.43 -14.66 -23.69
C VAL A 179 2.01 -13.62 -22.72
N GLN A 180 3.34 -13.58 -22.58
CA GLN A 180 4.05 -12.60 -21.74
C GLN A 180 3.84 -11.17 -22.26
N LYS A 181 4.04 -10.96 -23.57
CA LYS A 181 3.76 -9.70 -24.27
C LYS A 181 2.31 -9.26 -24.08
N PHE A 182 1.35 -10.14 -24.34
CA PHE A 182 -0.08 -9.86 -24.14
C PHE A 182 -0.42 -9.51 -22.69
N SER A 183 0.21 -10.19 -21.73
CA SER A 183 0.00 -9.94 -20.29
C SER A 183 0.57 -8.58 -19.86
N VAL A 184 1.63 -8.07 -20.50
CA VAL A 184 2.11 -6.68 -20.31
C VAL A 184 1.09 -5.68 -20.88
N VAL A 185 0.54 -5.92 -22.07
CA VAL A 185 -0.53 -5.08 -22.67
C VAL A 185 -1.77 -5.05 -21.77
N ALA A 186 -2.23 -6.21 -21.30
CA ALA A 186 -3.33 -6.32 -20.35
C ALA A 186 -3.06 -5.58 -19.03
N THR A 187 -1.82 -5.64 -18.52
CA THR A 187 -1.39 -4.88 -17.34
C THR A 187 -1.51 -3.37 -17.59
N TYR A 188 -1.05 -2.84 -18.73
CA TYR A 188 -1.23 -1.42 -19.06
C TYR A 188 -2.70 -1.00 -19.17
N ILE A 189 -3.56 -1.85 -19.75
CA ILE A 189 -5.00 -1.56 -19.84
C ILE A 189 -5.63 -1.51 -18.44
N ILE A 190 -5.31 -2.47 -17.57
CA ILE A 190 -5.87 -2.56 -16.21
C ILE A 190 -5.32 -1.46 -15.29
N GLU A 191 -4.07 -1.03 -15.47
CA GLU A 191 -3.43 0.01 -14.63
C GLU A 191 -3.65 1.44 -15.13
N ILE A 192 -3.77 1.69 -16.44
CA ILE A 192 -3.85 3.06 -17.00
C ILE A 192 -5.27 3.40 -17.48
N ALA A 193 -5.89 2.54 -18.28
CA ALA A 193 -7.17 2.84 -18.93
C ALA A 193 -8.39 2.53 -18.03
N ILE A 194 -8.39 1.36 -17.38
CA ILE A 194 -9.52 0.93 -16.54
C ILE A 194 -9.76 1.83 -15.30
N PRO A 195 -8.77 2.44 -14.63
CA PRO A 195 -9.03 3.33 -13.49
C PRO A 195 -9.87 4.57 -13.83
N LEU A 196 -9.90 5.00 -15.10
CA LEU A 196 -10.82 6.05 -15.57
C LEU A 196 -12.29 5.65 -15.37
N LEU A 197 -12.60 4.35 -15.49
CA LEU A 197 -13.94 3.80 -15.28
C LEU A 197 -14.37 3.82 -13.81
N PHE A 198 -13.46 4.04 -12.84
CA PHE A 198 -13.83 4.07 -11.43
C PHE A 198 -14.86 5.18 -11.13
N PHE A 199 -14.71 6.34 -11.79
CA PHE A 199 -15.63 7.49 -11.65
C PHE A 199 -16.82 7.44 -12.62
N ALA A 200 -16.95 6.39 -13.45
CA ALA A 200 -18.05 6.27 -14.39
C ALA A 200 -19.41 6.17 -13.66
N PRO A 201 -20.45 6.91 -14.08
CA PRO A 201 -21.78 6.82 -13.47
C PRO A 201 -22.43 5.45 -13.74
N ILE A 202 -22.07 4.79 -14.84
CA ILE A 202 -22.62 3.49 -15.24
C ILE A 202 -22.09 2.36 -14.34
N ARG A 203 -23.02 1.72 -13.64
CA ARG A 203 -22.77 0.60 -12.71
C ARG A 203 -21.99 -0.56 -13.35
N ARG A 204 -22.32 -0.95 -14.59
CA ARG A 204 -21.67 -2.09 -15.27
C ARG A 204 -20.18 -1.84 -15.54
N LEU A 205 -19.80 -0.61 -15.97
CA LEU A 205 -18.41 -0.22 -16.17
C LEU A 205 -17.61 -0.25 -14.84
N ARG A 206 -18.18 0.22 -13.72
CA ARG A 206 -17.54 0.10 -12.40
C ARG A 206 -17.37 -1.35 -11.93
N LEU A 207 -18.31 -2.24 -12.25
CA LEU A 207 -18.19 -3.68 -11.95
C LEU A 207 -17.10 -4.35 -12.80
N PHE A 208 -17.05 -4.07 -14.11
CA PHE A 208 -15.98 -4.53 -14.98
C PHE A 208 -14.61 -4.06 -14.47
N ALA A 209 -14.51 -2.80 -14.06
CA ALA A 209 -13.30 -2.26 -13.45
C ALA A 209 -12.95 -3.00 -12.14
N PHE A 210 -13.91 -3.20 -11.23
CA PHE A 210 -13.72 -4.00 -10.00
C PHE A 210 -13.17 -5.39 -10.29
N TYR A 211 -13.83 -6.17 -11.16
CA TYR A 211 -13.39 -7.53 -11.46
C TYR A 211 -12.02 -7.56 -12.14
N SER A 212 -11.70 -6.58 -13.01
CA SER A 212 -10.39 -6.45 -13.63
C SER A 212 -9.28 -6.15 -12.61
N GLN A 213 -9.54 -5.26 -11.65
CA GLN A 213 -8.59 -4.99 -10.56
C GLN A 213 -8.40 -6.22 -9.66
N VAL A 214 -9.48 -6.87 -9.25
CA VAL A 214 -9.40 -8.08 -8.40
C VAL A 214 -8.67 -9.21 -9.13
N LEU A 215 -8.92 -9.43 -10.42
CA LEU A 215 -8.21 -10.41 -11.24
C LEU A 215 -6.70 -10.13 -11.26
N LEU A 216 -6.30 -8.89 -11.56
CA LEU A 216 -4.88 -8.51 -11.56
C LEU A 216 -4.24 -8.74 -10.19
N GLN A 217 -4.85 -8.27 -9.10
CA GLN A 217 -4.31 -8.45 -7.75
C GLN A 217 -4.22 -9.94 -7.35
N VAL A 218 -5.19 -10.77 -7.76
CA VAL A 218 -5.16 -12.23 -7.52
C VAL A 218 -4.05 -12.91 -8.32
N LEU A 219 -3.86 -12.57 -9.60
CA LEU A 219 -2.75 -13.12 -10.41
C LEU A 219 -1.37 -12.72 -9.84
N ILE A 220 -1.24 -11.50 -9.32
CA ILE A 220 -0.02 -11.06 -8.64
C ILE A 220 0.17 -11.82 -7.30
N ILE A 221 -0.88 -12.04 -6.50
CA ILE A 221 -0.80 -12.86 -5.26
C ILE A 221 -0.39 -14.31 -5.58
N LEU A 222 -0.96 -14.89 -6.63
CA LEU A 222 -0.69 -16.27 -7.02
C LEU A 222 0.77 -16.45 -7.45
N THR A 223 1.37 -15.48 -8.15
CA THR A 223 2.74 -15.58 -8.69
C THR A 223 3.83 -15.04 -7.75
N GLY A 224 3.56 -14.03 -6.92
CA GLY A 224 4.56 -13.46 -6.01
C GLY A 224 3.99 -13.00 -4.67
N ASN A 225 4.79 -13.13 -3.59
CA ASN A 225 4.43 -12.60 -2.29
C ASN A 225 4.69 -11.09 -2.20
N TYR A 226 3.61 -10.30 -2.29
CA TYR A 226 3.59 -8.86 -2.04
C TYR A 226 3.09 -8.48 -0.66
N ASN A 227 3.07 -9.45 0.26
CA ASN A 227 2.62 -9.31 1.63
C ASN A 227 1.12 -8.93 1.66
N PHE A 228 0.72 -8.06 2.58
CA PHE A 228 -0.64 -7.53 2.66
C PHE A 228 -1.02 -6.56 1.53
N PHE A 229 -0.10 -6.13 0.65
CA PHE A 229 -0.35 -5.04 -0.30
C PHE A 229 -1.47 -5.37 -1.30
N ASN A 230 -1.38 -6.49 -2.01
CA ASN A 230 -2.40 -6.87 -3.01
C ASN A 230 -3.77 -7.09 -2.34
N ALA A 231 -3.78 -7.65 -1.13
CA ALA A 231 -4.99 -7.85 -0.35
C ALA A 231 -5.61 -6.50 0.09
N LEU A 232 -4.80 -5.52 0.46
CA LEU A 232 -5.24 -4.16 0.74
C LEU A 232 -5.80 -3.48 -0.52
N THR A 233 -5.15 -3.62 -1.69
CA THR A 233 -5.67 -3.13 -2.97
C THR A 233 -7.02 -3.79 -3.34
N ILE A 234 -7.19 -5.09 -3.08
CA ILE A 234 -8.48 -5.78 -3.22
C ILE A 234 -9.53 -5.16 -2.28
N VAL A 235 -9.20 -4.89 -1.01
CA VAL A 235 -10.11 -4.22 -0.07
C VAL A 235 -10.48 -2.80 -0.54
N LEU A 236 -9.51 -2.03 -1.04
CA LEU A 236 -9.76 -0.71 -1.63
C LEU A 236 -10.71 -0.79 -2.85
N ALA A 237 -10.61 -1.87 -3.66
CA ALA A 237 -11.50 -2.11 -4.80
C ALA A 237 -12.98 -2.27 -4.42
N PHE A 238 -13.33 -2.67 -3.19
CA PHE A 238 -14.73 -2.71 -2.75
C PHE A 238 -15.42 -1.32 -2.79
N SER A 239 -14.66 -0.21 -2.82
CA SER A 239 -15.21 1.15 -3.06
C SER A 239 -15.82 1.37 -4.46
N LEU A 240 -15.62 0.43 -5.38
CA LEU A 240 -16.25 0.39 -6.71
C LEU A 240 -17.60 -0.34 -6.70
N LEU A 241 -17.84 -1.19 -5.70
CA LEU A 241 -19.09 -1.93 -5.56
C LEU A 241 -20.22 -1.00 -5.09
N ASP A 242 -21.42 -1.38 -5.51
CA ASP A 242 -22.67 -0.66 -5.29
C ASP A 242 -23.61 -1.50 -4.40
N GLU A 243 -24.51 -0.86 -3.65
CA GLU A 243 -25.37 -1.50 -2.64
C GLU A 243 -26.21 -2.65 -3.21
N GLU A 244 -26.66 -2.54 -4.47
CA GLU A 244 -27.43 -3.61 -5.10
C GLU A 244 -26.57 -4.85 -5.42
N HIS A 245 -25.24 -4.74 -5.44
CA HIS A 245 -24.34 -5.89 -5.64
C HIS A 245 -23.97 -6.54 -4.31
N THR A 246 -23.52 -5.74 -3.34
CA THR A 246 -23.20 -6.22 -2.00
C THR A 246 -24.46 -6.76 -1.30
N GLY A 247 -25.61 -6.12 -1.47
CA GLY A 247 -26.91 -6.61 -1.04
C GLY A 247 -27.22 -8.01 -1.60
N ARG A 248 -27.04 -8.22 -2.91
CA ARG A 248 -27.23 -9.54 -3.55
C ARG A 248 -26.27 -10.60 -3.01
N TRP A 249 -24.97 -10.30 -2.88
CA TRP A 249 -24.00 -11.21 -2.26
C TRP A 249 -24.36 -11.57 -0.81
N LEU A 250 -24.96 -10.65 -0.05
CA LEU A 250 -25.44 -10.89 1.31
C LEU A 250 -26.89 -11.46 1.37
N GLY A 251 -27.45 -11.92 0.26
CA GLY A 251 -28.81 -12.50 0.18
C GLY A 251 -29.96 -11.49 0.39
N ARG A 252 -29.66 -10.19 0.37
CA ARG A 252 -30.60 -9.08 0.62
C ARG A 252 -31.09 -8.48 -0.69
N SER A 253 -32.21 -9.01 -1.20
CA SER A 253 -32.93 -8.40 -2.32
C SER A 253 -33.69 -7.15 -1.85
N LYS A 254 -33.27 -5.95 -2.30
CA LYS A 254 -34.08 -4.72 -2.24
C LYS A 254 -35.10 -4.76 -3.40
N ARG A 255 -36.34 -4.33 -3.16
CA ARG A 255 -37.26 -3.98 -4.26
C ARG A 255 -36.66 -2.82 -5.06
N ARG A 256 -36.70 -2.89 -6.40
CA ARG A 256 -36.36 -1.77 -7.28
C ARG A 256 -37.28 -0.59 -6.96
N HIS A 257 -36.71 0.60 -6.75
CA HIS A 257 -37.50 1.84 -6.81
C HIS A 257 -37.81 2.17 -8.28
N ALA A 258 -39.03 2.62 -8.55
CA ALA A 258 -39.42 3.07 -9.88
C ALA A 258 -38.68 4.37 -10.23
N SER A 259 -38.04 4.40 -11.39
CA SER A 259 -37.42 5.60 -11.96
C SER A 259 -38.47 6.36 -12.77
N ALA A 260 -38.58 7.68 -12.59
CA ALA A 260 -39.52 8.55 -13.30
C ALA A 260 -39.15 8.82 -14.78
N TRP A 261 -38.49 7.87 -15.44
CA TRP A 261 -38.07 7.92 -16.84
C TRP A 261 -38.51 6.62 -17.52
N PRO A 262 -38.93 6.65 -18.80
CA PRO A 262 -39.30 5.43 -19.52
C PRO A 262 -38.12 4.44 -19.51
N PRO A 263 -38.31 3.22 -18.97
CA PRO A 263 -37.18 2.34 -18.63
C PRO A 263 -36.38 1.90 -19.87
N GLY A 264 -37.02 1.83 -21.04
CA GLY A 264 -36.36 1.53 -22.31
C GLY A 264 -35.25 2.53 -22.66
N LEU A 265 -35.56 3.83 -22.77
CA LEU A 265 -34.60 4.84 -23.24
C LEU A 265 -33.37 4.96 -22.34
N ARG A 266 -33.56 4.99 -21.01
CA ARG A 266 -32.45 5.07 -20.06
C ARG A 266 -31.59 3.80 -20.07
N SER A 267 -32.19 2.62 -20.26
CA SER A 267 -31.46 1.35 -20.38
C SER A 267 -30.72 1.24 -21.71
N PHE A 268 -31.32 1.70 -22.80
CA PHE A 268 -30.72 1.74 -24.14
C PHE A 268 -29.50 2.66 -24.15
N LEU A 269 -29.64 3.92 -23.73
CA LEU A 269 -28.51 4.88 -23.65
C LEU A 269 -27.38 4.37 -22.74
N SER A 270 -27.71 3.73 -21.61
CA SER A 270 -26.70 3.14 -20.73
C SER A 270 -26.01 1.91 -21.33
N THR A 271 -26.68 1.16 -22.20
CA THR A 271 -26.07 -0.01 -22.88
C THR A 271 -25.27 0.44 -24.10
N LEU A 272 -25.70 1.48 -24.81
CA LEU A 272 -24.96 2.10 -25.90
C LEU A 272 -23.64 2.70 -25.39
N LEU A 273 -23.67 3.50 -24.32
CA LEU A 273 -22.44 4.11 -23.77
C LEU A 273 -21.49 3.05 -23.18
N GLU A 274 -22.03 1.95 -22.64
CA GLU A 274 -21.25 0.78 -22.23
C GLU A 274 -20.55 0.10 -23.40
N LEU A 275 -21.28 -0.21 -24.48
CA LEU A 275 -20.72 -0.81 -25.70
C LEU A 275 -19.70 0.12 -26.36
N THR A 276 -19.96 1.43 -26.41
CA THR A 276 -19.00 2.42 -26.90
C THR A 276 -17.74 2.47 -26.02
N ALA A 277 -17.87 2.40 -24.68
CA ALA A 277 -16.71 2.38 -23.79
C ALA A 277 -15.85 1.11 -24.00
N TYR A 278 -16.47 -0.07 -24.15
CA TYR A 278 -15.74 -1.30 -24.48
C TYR A 278 -15.13 -1.27 -25.88
N GLY A 279 -15.86 -0.79 -26.88
CA GLY A 279 -15.37 -0.64 -28.26
C GLY A 279 -14.18 0.31 -28.35
N LEU A 280 -14.22 1.45 -27.66
CA LEU A 280 -13.09 2.38 -27.57
C LEU A 280 -11.89 1.77 -26.84
N LEU A 281 -12.10 1.03 -25.74
CA LEU A 281 -11.01 0.35 -25.03
C LEU A 281 -10.32 -0.69 -25.93
N VAL A 282 -11.08 -1.49 -26.67
CA VAL A 282 -10.54 -2.49 -27.62
C VAL A 282 -9.84 -1.80 -28.79
N TYR A 283 -10.47 -0.80 -29.42
CA TYR A 283 -9.90 -0.04 -30.54
C TYR A 283 -8.56 0.61 -30.17
N TRP A 284 -8.51 1.36 -29.06
CA TRP A 284 -7.28 2.02 -28.63
C TRP A 284 -6.21 1.03 -28.16
N SER A 285 -6.59 -0.13 -27.63
CA SER A 285 -5.63 -1.19 -27.31
C SER A 285 -4.99 -1.77 -28.57
N ILE A 286 -5.77 -2.04 -29.62
CA ILE A 286 -5.27 -2.52 -30.91
C ILE A 286 -4.37 -1.47 -31.56
N HIS A 287 -4.82 -0.20 -31.58
CA HIS A 287 -4.09 0.91 -32.18
C HIS A 287 -2.75 1.19 -31.48
N TYR A 288 -2.71 1.30 -30.14
CA TYR A 288 -1.51 1.69 -29.41
C TYR A 288 -0.53 0.54 -29.11
N PHE A 289 -0.96 -0.72 -29.13
CA PHE A 289 -0.11 -1.89 -28.89
C PHE A 289 0.07 -2.81 -30.11
N GLY A 290 -0.41 -2.39 -31.29
CA GLY A 290 -0.18 -3.06 -32.57
C GLY A 290 -0.54 -4.55 -32.52
N LEU A 291 -1.74 -4.87 -32.02
CA LEU A 291 -2.22 -6.23 -31.80
C LEU A 291 -2.52 -6.92 -33.14
N GLU A 292 -1.52 -7.57 -33.71
CA GLU A 292 -1.57 -8.22 -35.03
C GLU A 292 -1.56 -9.75 -34.87
N ILE A 293 -2.59 -10.42 -35.41
CA ILE A 293 -2.66 -11.88 -35.43
C ILE A 293 -1.91 -12.38 -36.66
N ASN A 294 -0.74 -12.98 -36.46
CA ASN A 294 -0.02 -13.68 -37.52
C ASN A 294 -0.66 -15.07 -37.71
N TRP A 295 -1.56 -15.18 -38.68
CA TRP A 295 -2.36 -16.39 -38.95
C TRP A 295 -1.51 -17.61 -39.35
N GLU A 296 -0.40 -17.40 -40.05
CA GLU A 296 0.53 -18.47 -40.46
C GLU A 296 1.14 -19.18 -39.25
N LYS A 297 1.65 -18.40 -38.29
CA LYS A 297 2.31 -18.91 -37.08
C LYS A 297 1.33 -19.17 -35.93
N LYS A 298 0.08 -18.73 -36.06
CA LYS A 298 -0.94 -18.66 -34.98
C LYS A 298 -0.43 -17.91 -33.73
N LEU A 299 0.43 -16.91 -33.95
CA LEU A 299 1.01 -16.09 -32.90
C LEU A 299 0.41 -14.69 -32.93
N LEU A 300 0.13 -14.14 -31.75
CA LEU A 300 -0.14 -12.72 -31.58
C LEU A 300 1.21 -11.98 -31.51
N ASP A 301 1.47 -11.08 -32.46
CA ASP A 301 2.54 -10.10 -32.28
C ASP A 301 1.96 -8.79 -31.75
N THR A 302 2.79 -8.10 -30.96
CA THR A 302 2.44 -6.86 -30.27
C THR A 302 3.67 -5.97 -30.20
N LYS A 303 3.49 -4.68 -30.49
CA LYS A 303 4.53 -3.65 -30.55
C LYS A 303 3.96 -2.32 -30.07
N VAL A 304 4.67 -1.60 -29.23
CA VAL A 304 4.21 -0.27 -28.79
C VAL A 304 4.26 0.68 -29.99
N ALA A 305 3.09 1.16 -30.41
CA ALA A 305 2.90 1.94 -31.64
C ALA A 305 2.97 3.46 -31.42
N PHE A 306 3.45 3.89 -30.26
CA PHE A 306 3.64 5.30 -29.89
C PHE A 306 5.04 5.52 -29.32
N THR A 307 5.55 6.75 -29.39
CA THR A 307 6.86 7.12 -28.86
C THR A 307 6.80 7.59 -27.41
N TYR A 308 7.94 7.59 -26.73
CA TYR A 308 8.09 8.21 -25.40
C TYR A 308 7.63 9.68 -25.39
N HIS A 309 7.92 10.44 -26.44
CA HIS A 309 7.60 11.87 -26.48
C HIS A 309 6.10 12.14 -26.62
N GLU A 310 5.41 11.36 -27.45
CA GLU A 310 3.94 11.39 -27.55
C GLU A 310 3.28 10.96 -26.24
N PHE A 311 3.80 9.91 -25.59
CA PHE A 311 3.30 9.49 -24.27
C PHE A 311 3.50 10.58 -23.20
N THR A 312 4.64 11.28 -23.18
CA THR A 312 4.86 12.40 -22.25
C THR A 312 3.92 13.56 -22.55
N LYS A 313 3.72 13.95 -23.81
CA LYS A 313 2.76 14.99 -24.21
C LYS A 313 1.32 14.63 -23.84
N TRP A 314 0.91 13.37 -24.07
CA TRP A 314 -0.38 12.85 -23.65
C TRP A 314 -0.55 12.93 -22.12
N LEU A 315 0.48 12.52 -21.36
CA LEU A 315 0.45 12.53 -19.90
C LEU A 315 0.33 13.95 -19.35
N GLN A 316 1.06 14.91 -19.92
CA GLN A 316 0.95 16.35 -19.59
C GLN A 316 -0.45 16.89 -19.91
N ALA A 317 -1.00 16.55 -21.08
CA ALA A 317 -2.34 16.96 -21.49
C ALA A 317 -3.46 16.36 -20.61
N VAL A 318 -3.28 15.15 -20.09
CA VAL A 318 -4.31 14.40 -19.36
C VAL A 318 -4.24 14.59 -17.83
N THR A 319 -3.06 14.86 -17.24
CA THR A 319 -2.89 14.92 -15.77
C THR A 319 -3.80 15.96 -15.10
N LEU A 320 -3.88 17.19 -15.61
CA LEU A 320 -4.75 18.24 -15.04
C LEU A 320 -6.24 17.98 -15.30
N PRO A 321 -6.70 17.54 -16.49
CA PRO A 321 -8.06 17.06 -16.69
C PRO A 321 -8.48 15.90 -15.76
N LEU A 322 -7.57 15.00 -15.35
CA LEU A 322 -7.88 13.97 -14.35
C LEU A 322 -8.10 14.56 -12.95
N VAL A 323 -7.36 15.60 -12.57
CA VAL A 323 -7.63 16.37 -11.35
C VAL A 323 -9.00 17.05 -11.43
N GLY A 324 -9.33 17.65 -12.58
CA GLY A 324 -10.65 18.24 -12.84
C GLY A 324 -11.80 17.22 -12.76
N LEU A 325 -11.64 16.05 -13.38
CA LEU A 325 -12.61 14.94 -13.30
C LEU A 325 -12.79 14.45 -11.85
N GLY A 326 -11.69 14.33 -11.10
CA GLY A 326 -11.72 14.01 -9.68
C GLY A 326 -12.51 15.05 -8.87
N PHE A 327 -12.19 16.33 -9.06
CA PHE A 327 -12.87 17.44 -8.38
C PHE A 327 -14.37 17.51 -8.69
N LEU A 328 -14.76 17.35 -9.96
CA LEU A 328 -16.17 17.31 -10.38
C LEU A 328 -16.90 16.09 -9.80
N SER A 329 -16.25 14.92 -9.77
CA SER A 329 -16.80 13.69 -9.20
C SER A 329 -17.02 13.80 -7.68
N LEU A 330 -16.04 14.34 -6.94
CA LEU A 330 -16.16 14.60 -5.51
C LEU A 330 -17.23 15.66 -5.21
N SER A 331 -17.26 16.76 -5.97
CA SER A 331 -18.28 17.81 -5.86
C SER A 331 -19.69 17.25 -6.06
N TRP A 332 -19.88 16.36 -7.04
CA TRP A 332 -21.17 15.70 -7.27
C TRP A 332 -21.62 14.82 -6.09
N GLU A 333 -20.72 14.05 -5.48
CA GLU A 333 -21.06 13.25 -4.29
C GLU A 333 -21.32 14.13 -3.06
N ILE A 334 -20.57 15.22 -2.88
CA ILE A 334 -20.78 16.20 -1.79
C ILE A 334 -22.15 16.89 -1.94
N LEU A 335 -22.51 17.35 -3.14
CA LEU A 335 -23.82 17.97 -3.41
C LEU A 335 -24.97 16.96 -3.31
N SER A 336 -24.76 15.72 -3.77
CA SER A 336 -25.72 14.62 -3.61
C SER A 336 -25.96 14.28 -2.13
N ALA A 337 -24.91 14.28 -1.31
CA ALA A 337 -25.00 14.10 0.13
C ALA A 337 -25.71 15.28 0.81
N MET A 338 -25.40 16.53 0.40
CA MET A 338 -26.04 17.75 0.90
C MET A 338 -27.55 17.72 0.68
N TYR A 339 -27.98 17.39 -0.54
CA TYR A 339 -29.40 17.25 -0.89
C TYR A 339 -30.11 16.21 0.00
N ARG A 340 -29.50 15.03 0.19
CA ARG A 340 -30.03 13.98 1.10
C ARG A 340 -30.19 14.49 2.53
N CYS A 341 -29.22 15.26 3.07
CA CYS A 341 -29.32 15.87 4.39
C CYS A 341 -30.44 16.92 4.47
N VAL A 342 -30.62 17.76 3.44
CA VAL A 342 -31.66 18.79 3.39
C VAL A 342 -33.07 18.19 3.39
N CYS A 343 -33.25 17.01 2.81
CA CYS A 343 -34.50 16.24 2.77
C CYS A 343 -34.85 15.49 4.08
N VAL A 344 -34.00 15.51 5.12
CA VAL A 344 -34.29 14.86 6.41
C VAL A 344 -35.43 15.59 7.13
N ARG A 345 -36.43 14.83 7.60
CA ARG A 345 -37.55 15.37 8.41
C ARG A 345 -37.12 15.55 9.87
N GLY A 346 -37.51 16.69 10.46
CA GLY A 346 -37.24 17.05 11.86
C GLY A 346 -36.00 17.93 12.04
N PHE A 347 -36.14 19.05 12.75
CA PHE A 347 -35.12 20.10 12.87
C PHE A 347 -33.78 19.60 13.41
N PHE A 348 -33.76 18.95 14.58
CA PHE A 348 -32.54 18.45 15.20
C PHE A 348 -31.82 17.38 14.36
N LEU A 349 -32.57 16.49 13.70
CA LEU A 349 -31.99 15.47 12.82
C LEU A 349 -31.39 16.09 11.55
N LYS A 350 -32.05 17.09 10.98
CA LYS A 350 -31.54 17.86 9.84
C LYS A 350 -30.26 18.62 10.22
N LEU A 351 -30.28 19.35 11.34
CA LEU A 351 -29.11 20.09 11.86
C LEU A 351 -27.90 19.18 12.09
N TRP A 352 -28.10 18.03 12.75
CA TRP A 352 -27.05 17.05 12.98
C TRP A 352 -26.53 16.44 11.67
N ALA A 353 -27.42 16.08 10.75
CA ALA A 353 -27.03 15.56 9.44
C ALA A 353 -26.26 16.60 8.59
N THR A 354 -26.61 17.89 8.66
CA THR A 354 -25.85 18.96 7.99
C THR A 354 -24.50 19.22 8.65
N LEU A 355 -24.39 19.19 9.99
CA LEU A 355 -23.11 19.32 10.69
C LEU A 355 -22.17 18.16 10.35
N GLN A 356 -22.69 16.93 10.38
CA GLN A 356 -21.91 15.74 10.03
C GLN A 356 -21.48 15.77 8.56
N TRP A 357 -22.36 16.14 7.63
CA TRP A 357 -22.01 16.36 6.23
C TRP A 357 -20.91 17.41 6.06
N ALA A 358 -21.01 18.57 6.72
CA ALA A 358 -20.03 19.64 6.61
C ALA A 358 -18.63 19.20 7.07
N VAL A 359 -18.54 18.47 8.20
CA VAL A 359 -17.27 17.93 8.70
C VAL A 359 -16.66 16.94 7.71
N PHE A 360 -17.42 15.95 7.23
CA PHE A 360 -16.90 14.94 6.30
C PHE A 360 -16.61 15.50 4.90
N ALA A 361 -17.39 16.46 4.40
CA ALA A 361 -17.11 17.13 3.12
C ALA A 361 -15.84 18.00 3.20
N THR A 362 -15.64 18.71 4.32
CA THR A 362 -14.42 19.51 4.56
C THR A 362 -13.19 18.59 4.67
N ALA A 363 -13.28 17.50 5.44
CA ALA A 363 -12.21 16.51 5.55
C ALA A 363 -11.89 15.86 4.19
N ALA A 364 -12.92 15.56 3.38
CA ALA A 364 -12.74 14.98 2.06
C ALA A 364 -12.09 15.95 1.06
N MET A 365 -12.49 17.23 1.04
CA MET A 365 -11.83 18.23 0.22
C MET A 365 -10.38 18.50 0.67
N GLY A 366 -10.13 18.51 1.99
CA GLY A 366 -8.76 18.61 2.52
C GLY A 366 -7.88 17.45 2.07
N MET A 367 -8.34 16.21 2.25
CA MET A 367 -7.64 14.99 1.80
C MET A 367 -7.43 14.95 0.28
N PHE A 368 -8.43 15.35 -0.51
CA PHE A 368 -8.30 15.46 -1.95
C PHE A 368 -7.24 16.50 -2.34
N ALA A 369 -7.30 17.70 -1.77
CA ALA A 369 -6.34 18.77 -2.06
C ALA A 369 -4.89 18.35 -1.78
N ILE A 370 -4.56 17.88 -0.58
CA ILE A 370 -3.18 17.46 -0.25
C ILE A 370 -2.71 16.29 -1.13
N SER A 371 -3.61 15.45 -1.64
CA SER A 371 -3.28 14.33 -2.51
C SER A 371 -2.88 14.72 -3.94
N LEU A 372 -3.18 15.95 -4.36
CA LEU A 372 -2.84 16.43 -5.70
C LEU A 372 -1.33 16.57 -5.89
N VAL A 373 -0.60 16.94 -4.84
CA VAL A 373 0.87 17.10 -4.89
C VAL A 373 1.57 15.76 -5.23
N PRO A 374 1.42 14.68 -4.45
CA PRO A 374 2.04 13.40 -4.79
C PRO A 374 1.41 12.66 -5.99
N PHE A 375 0.17 12.99 -6.39
CA PHE A 375 -0.38 12.54 -7.67
C PHE A 375 0.32 13.19 -8.87
N THR A 376 0.53 14.51 -8.81
CA THR A 376 1.18 15.26 -9.89
C THR A 376 2.69 15.07 -9.96
N TYR A 377 3.36 14.43 -8.99
CA TYR A 377 4.76 13.97 -9.16
C TYR A 377 4.98 13.01 -10.35
N ILE A 378 3.90 12.51 -10.97
CA ILE A 378 3.91 11.79 -12.25
C ILE A 378 4.35 12.70 -13.41
N ASP A 379 4.01 14.00 -13.38
CA ASP A 379 4.43 15.03 -14.34
C ASP A 379 4.83 16.33 -13.62
N TYR A 380 6.13 16.63 -13.63
CA TYR A 380 6.71 17.77 -12.92
C TYR A 380 6.12 19.13 -13.36
N GLU A 381 5.74 19.28 -14.63
CA GLU A 381 5.11 20.50 -15.11
C GLU A 381 3.72 20.72 -14.49
N SER A 382 2.89 19.68 -14.42
CA SER A 382 1.57 19.74 -13.77
C SER A 382 1.69 20.02 -12.26
N ASN A 383 2.74 19.51 -11.61
CA ASN A 383 3.00 19.78 -10.18
C ASN A 383 3.32 21.26 -9.91
N GLY A 384 4.12 21.89 -10.78
CA GLY A 384 4.41 23.33 -10.73
C GLY A 384 3.21 24.24 -11.04
N LYS A 385 2.17 23.72 -11.70
CA LYS A 385 0.92 24.43 -12.03
C LYS A 385 -0.12 24.38 -10.89
N LEU A 386 0.14 23.66 -9.79
CA LEU A 386 -0.75 23.63 -8.61
C LEU A 386 -0.65 24.90 -7.77
N TRP A 387 -1.77 25.31 -7.17
CA TRP A 387 -1.84 26.49 -6.28
C TRP A 387 -0.89 26.34 -5.06
N PRO A 388 -0.01 27.32 -4.76
CA PRO A 388 0.99 27.19 -3.69
C PRO A 388 0.45 26.87 -2.30
N GLY A 389 -0.79 27.25 -1.98
CA GLY A 389 -1.44 26.86 -0.72
C GLY A 389 -1.57 25.34 -0.55
N ILE A 390 -1.76 24.60 -1.65
CA ILE A 390 -1.86 23.12 -1.63
C ILE A 390 -0.49 22.50 -1.28
N HIS A 391 0.60 23.05 -1.83
CA HIS A 391 1.97 22.64 -1.49
C HIS A 391 2.29 22.92 -0.02
N GLN A 392 1.87 24.08 0.52
CA GLN A 392 2.01 24.39 1.95
C GLN A 392 1.24 23.41 2.84
N MET A 393 -0.02 23.09 2.48
CA MET A 393 -0.84 22.10 3.20
C MET A 393 -0.22 20.70 3.16
N PHE A 394 0.32 20.27 2.00
CA PHE A 394 1.01 18.98 1.88
C PHE A 394 2.28 18.93 2.75
N ASN A 395 3.14 19.94 2.66
CA ASN A 395 4.39 20.00 3.44
C ASN A 395 4.14 20.00 4.96
N ALA A 396 3.01 20.56 5.42
CA ALA A 396 2.61 20.51 6.82
C ALA A 396 2.23 19.10 7.31
N VAL A 397 1.82 18.19 6.41
CA VAL A 397 1.37 16.82 6.75
C VAL A 397 2.26 15.69 6.23
N GLU A 398 3.26 15.99 5.39
CA GLU A 398 4.22 15.02 4.81
C GLU A 398 4.83 14.10 5.89
N ARG A 399 5.20 14.67 7.05
CA ARG A 399 5.77 13.95 8.19
C ARG A 399 4.88 12.85 8.77
N PHE A 400 3.57 12.91 8.56
CA PHE A 400 2.61 11.90 9.01
C PHE A 400 2.31 10.84 7.94
N GLN A 401 2.83 10.97 6.72
CA GLN A 401 2.62 10.06 5.58
C GLN A 401 1.12 9.79 5.29
N VAL A 402 0.27 10.78 5.58
CA VAL A 402 -1.19 10.69 5.43
C VAL A 402 -1.62 10.60 3.97
N VAL A 403 -0.83 11.16 3.04
CA VAL A 403 -0.98 10.91 1.60
C VAL A 403 0.39 10.75 0.93
N ASN A 404 0.50 9.77 0.03
CA ASN A 404 1.77 9.32 -0.56
C ASN A 404 1.72 9.30 -2.09
N SER A 405 2.91 9.18 -2.71
CA SER A 405 3.05 8.89 -4.14
C SER A 405 3.29 7.39 -4.35
N TYR A 406 2.93 6.88 -5.53
CA TYR A 406 2.93 5.45 -5.84
C TYR A 406 3.67 5.16 -7.14
N GLY A 407 4.50 4.12 -7.18
CA GLY A 407 5.36 3.84 -8.33
C GLY A 407 6.00 2.46 -8.31
N LEU A 408 5.18 1.41 -8.52
CA LEU A 408 5.63 0.02 -8.48
C LEU A 408 6.35 -0.40 -9.78
N PHE A 409 7.43 -1.17 -9.63
CA PHE A 409 8.22 -1.77 -10.73
C PHE A 409 8.58 -0.80 -11.86
N ARG A 410 8.94 0.44 -11.51
CA ARG A 410 9.32 1.48 -12.48
C ARG A 410 10.33 0.97 -13.51
N ARG A 411 11.38 0.25 -13.08
CA ARG A 411 12.26 -0.53 -13.96
C ARG A 411 12.24 -2.00 -13.52
N MET A 412 12.40 -2.92 -14.48
CA MET A 412 12.69 -4.32 -14.14
C MET A 412 14.12 -4.44 -13.61
N THR A 413 14.26 -5.11 -12.47
CA THR A 413 15.54 -5.53 -11.89
C THR A 413 15.89 -6.93 -12.36
N GLY A 414 17.17 -7.32 -12.28
CA GLY A 414 17.64 -8.67 -12.62
C GLY A 414 17.53 -9.08 -14.09
N VAL A 415 17.48 -8.13 -15.04
CA VAL A 415 17.53 -8.44 -16.47
C VAL A 415 18.85 -9.16 -16.78
N GLY A 416 18.77 -10.40 -17.27
CA GLY A 416 19.93 -11.27 -17.43
C GLY A 416 20.40 -11.92 -16.11
N GLY A 417 19.47 -12.27 -15.22
CA GLY A 417 19.69 -13.03 -13.99
C GLY A 417 19.40 -12.23 -12.73
N ARG A 418 18.57 -12.80 -11.86
CA ARG A 418 18.23 -12.27 -10.53
C ARG A 418 19.47 -12.26 -9.63
N PRO A 419 19.98 -11.09 -9.18
CA PRO A 419 21.07 -11.07 -8.22
C PRO A 419 20.58 -11.50 -6.83
N GLU A 420 21.35 -12.34 -6.17
CA GLU A 420 21.08 -12.81 -4.81
C GLU A 420 22.38 -12.86 -4.00
N VAL A 421 22.33 -12.34 -2.78
CA VAL A 421 23.43 -12.47 -1.81
C VAL A 421 23.24 -13.78 -1.04
N VAL A 422 24.25 -14.63 -1.10
CA VAL A 422 24.38 -15.85 -0.29
C VAL A 422 25.36 -15.54 0.84
N LEU A 423 24.98 -15.89 2.06
CA LEU A 423 25.81 -15.70 3.25
C LEU A 423 26.47 -17.03 3.60
N GLU A 424 27.77 -17.03 3.86
CA GLU A 424 28.55 -18.25 4.12
C GLU A 424 29.31 -18.09 5.44
N GLY A 425 29.18 -19.07 6.34
CA GLY A 425 29.92 -19.13 7.59
C GLY A 425 31.02 -20.19 7.56
N SER A 426 32.04 -20.02 8.40
CA SER A 426 33.14 -20.98 8.54
C SER A 426 33.76 -20.91 9.95
N TYR A 427 34.38 -22.02 10.38
CA TYR A 427 35.21 -22.08 11.58
C TYR A 427 36.72 -21.96 11.26
N ASP A 428 37.14 -22.30 10.04
CA ASP A 428 38.53 -22.54 9.64
C ASP A 428 39.00 -21.76 8.39
N LYS A 429 38.09 -21.04 7.72
CA LYS A 429 38.24 -20.40 6.39
C LYS A 429 38.40 -21.37 5.20
N GLN A 430 38.39 -22.68 5.41
CA GLN A 430 38.52 -23.68 4.35
C GLN A 430 37.14 -24.25 3.99
N ILE A 431 36.40 -24.74 4.99
CA ILE A 431 35.05 -25.27 4.82
C ILE A 431 34.05 -24.13 5.04
N TRP A 432 33.28 -23.83 4.00
CA TRP A 432 32.26 -22.79 4.00
C TRP A 432 30.87 -23.41 3.90
N THR A 433 30.00 -23.10 4.85
CA THR A 433 28.60 -23.58 4.86
C THR A 433 27.65 -22.42 4.61
N GLU A 434 26.76 -22.59 3.62
CA GLU A 434 25.74 -21.60 3.31
C GLU A 434 24.71 -21.47 4.44
N ILE A 435 24.40 -20.22 4.79
CA ILE A 435 23.35 -19.88 5.75
C ILE A 435 22.06 -19.66 4.95
N GLU A 436 21.23 -20.70 4.88
CA GLU A 436 19.93 -20.65 4.19
C GLU A 436 18.92 -19.77 4.96
N PHE A 437 18.14 -18.99 4.22
CA PHE A 437 17.09 -18.09 4.72
C PHE A 437 15.71 -18.74 4.57
N MET A 438 14.74 -18.37 5.42
CA MET A 438 13.39 -18.95 5.39
C MET A 438 12.60 -18.75 4.09
N TYR A 439 12.76 -17.63 3.35
CA TYR A 439 11.79 -17.25 2.31
C TYR A 439 12.36 -16.78 0.97
N LYS A 440 13.53 -16.13 0.93
CA LYS A 440 14.23 -15.88 -0.35
C LYS A 440 14.80 -17.18 -0.94
N PRO A 441 15.04 -17.27 -2.26
CA PRO A 441 15.76 -18.39 -2.87
C PRO A 441 17.17 -18.57 -2.28
N GLY A 442 17.62 -19.82 -2.26
CA GLY A 442 18.92 -20.26 -1.76
C GLY A 442 19.24 -21.66 -2.27
N ASN A 443 18.68 -22.69 -1.63
CA ASN A 443 18.75 -24.06 -2.13
C ASN A 443 18.08 -24.20 -3.51
N LEU A 444 18.80 -24.78 -4.46
CA LEU A 444 18.40 -24.88 -5.87
C LEU A 444 17.27 -25.88 -6.11
N SER A 445 17.13 -26.87 -5.24
CA SER A 445 16.13 -27.93 -5.34
C SER A 445 14.83 -27.60 -4.61
N THR A 446 14.78 -26.50 -3.85
CA THR A 446 13.62 -26.08 -3.07
C THR A 446 12.65 -25.23 -3.90
N ALA A 447 11.38 -25.62 -3.94
CA ALA A 447 10.31 -24.84 -4.57
C ALA A 447 10.14 -23.48 -3.87
N PRO A 448 9.88 -22.37 -4.59
CA PRO A 448 9.66 -21.06 -3.97
C PRO A 448 8.45 -21.09 -3.01
N PRO A 449 8.54 -20.56 -1.77
CA PRO A 449 7.50 -20.77 -0.76
C PRO A 449 6.26 -19.87 -0.95
N VAL A 450 5.09 -20.38 -0.53
CA VAL A 450 3.85 -19.58 -0.48
C VAL A 450 3.76 -18.86 0.87
N VAL A 451 4.18 -17.60 0.88
CA VAL A 451 4.42 -16.82 2.11
C VAL A 451 3.34 -15.74 2.36
N ALA A 452 2.57 -15.37 1.34
CA ALA A 452 1.53 -14.34 1.44
C ALA A 452 0.48 -14.71 2.51
N PRO A 453 -0.04 -13.74 3.29
CA PRO A 453 0.20 -12.29 3.22
C PRO A 453 1.34 -11.79 4.13
N HIS A 454 2.23 -12.66 4.61
CA HIS A 454 3.33 -12.26 5.50
C HIS A 454 4.38 -11.38 4.78
N GLN A 455 5.04 -10.48 5.53
CA GLN A 455 6.17 -9.67 5.07
C GLN A 455 7.47 -10.11 5.75
N PRO A 456 8.27 -11.00 5.13
CA PRO A 456 9.65 -11.25 5.55
C PRO A 456 10.51 -10.01 5.36
N ARG A 457 10.66 -9.19 6.41
CA ARG A 457 11.36 -7.90 6.29
C ARG A 457 12.85 -8.08 6.00
N LEU A 458 13.49 -9.15 6.48
CA LEU A 458 14.91 -9.41 6.20
C LEU A 458 15.13 -9.84 4.75
N ASP A 459 14.40 -10.83 4.24
CA ASP A 459 14.49 -11.32 2.86
C ASP A 459 14.23 -10.20 1.84
N TRP A 460 13.24 -9.33 2.11
CA TRP A 460 13.00 -8.13 1.30
C TRP A 460 14.17 -7.13 1.35
N GLN A 461 14.88 -6.97 2.47
CA GLN A 461 16.07 -6.13 2.53
C GLN A 461 17.29 -6.79 1.84
N MET A 462 17.44 -8.11 1.92
CA MET A 462 18.48 -8.87 1.21
C MET A 462 18.34 -8.71 -0.32
N TRP A 463 17.12 -8.82 -0.85
CA TRP A 463 16.84 -8.60 -2.28
C TRP A 463 17.18 -7.18 -2.73
N PHE A 464 16.91 -6.15 -1.91
CA PHE A 464 17.35 -4.79 -2.21
C PHE A 464 18.88 -4.63 -2.11
N ALA A 465 19.54 -5.27 -1.14
CA ALA A 465 20.99 -5.21 -0.98
C ALA A 465 21.73 -5.83 -2.17
N ALA A 466 21.21 -6.92 -2.74
CA ALA A 466 21.76 -7.58 -3.93
C ALA A 466 21.76 -6.71 -5.21
N LEU A 467 21.01 -5.60 -5.23
CA LEU A 467 20.94 -4.67 -6.36
C LEU A 467 21.99 -3.55 -6.31
N ALA A 468 22.80 -3.48 -5.25
CA ALA A 468 23.77 -2.41 -5.00
C ALA A 468 25.08 -2.95 -4.40
N HIS A 469 26.07 -2.08 -4.20
CA HIS A 469 27.28 -2.42 -3.45
C HIS A 469 26.98 -2.48 -1.94
N HIS A 470 27.67 -3.33 -1.17
CA HIS A 470 27.37 -3.56 0.26
C HIS A 470 27.37 -2.28 1.10
N SER A 471 28.23 -1.30 0.78
CA SER A 471 28.30 0.02 1.44
C SER A 471 27.02 0.86 1.30
N SER A 472 26.13 0.50 0.37
CA SER A 472 24.79 1.10 0.24
C SER A 472 23.77 0.50 1.22
N SER A 473 24.11 -0.58 1.94
CA SER A 473 23.27 -1.25 2.92
C SER A 473 23.94 -1.36 4.31
N PRO A 474 24.16 -0.25 5.04
CA PRO A 474 24.85 -0.25 6.34
C PRO A 474 24.32 -1.25 7.37
N TRP A 475 23.02 -1.54 7.34
CA TRP A 475 22.37 -2.52 8.22
C TRP A 475 22.98 -3.92 8.07
N PHE A 476 23.49 -4.28 6.89
CA PHE A 476 24.08 -5.58 6.59
C PHE A 476 25.34 -5.83 7.42
N THR A 477 26.20 -4.82 7.60
CA THR A 477 27.38 -4.87 8.47
C THR A 477 27.01 -5.21 9.92
N SER A 478 25.96 -4.57 10.46
CA SER A 478 25.47 -4.86 11.82
C SER A 478 24.81 -6.23 11.92
N PHE A 479 24.16 -6.70 10.86
CA PHE A 479 23.60 -8.04 10.76
C PHE A 479 24.69 -9.12 10.80
N VAL A 480 25.73 -9.02 9.96
CA VAL A 480 26.91 -9.92 9.96
C VAL A 480 27.59 -9.93 11.33
N TYR A 481 27.86 -8.76 11.91
CA TYR A 481 28.46 -8.63 13.25
C TYR A 481 27.64 -9.34 14.34
N ARG A 482 26.30 -9.27 14.28
CA ARG A 482 25.42 -9.92 15.27
C ARG A 482 25.26 -11.43 15.06
N LEU A 483 25.48 -11.94 13.84
CA LEU A 483 25.57 -13.37 13.58
C LEU A 483 26.91 -13.94 14.10
N LEU A 484 28.03 -13.25 13.89
CA LEU A 484 29.32 -13.58 14.51
C LEU A 484 29.24 -13.57 16.05
N GLN A 485 28.50 -12.62 16.64
CA GLN A 485 28.20 -12.60 18.08
C GLN A 485 27.22 -13.70 18.56
N GLY A 486 26.69 -14.56 17.67
CA GLY A 486 25.71 -15.60 18.03
C GLY A 486 24.38 -15.10 18.58
N LYS A 487 23.94 -13.88 18.24
CA LYS A 487 22.72 -13.29 18.83
C LYS A 487 21.46 -14.01 18.36
N LYS A 488 20.84 -14.80 19.24
CA LYS A 488 19.62 -15.59 18.94
C LYS A 488 18.47 -14.77 18.33
N ASP A 489 18.20 -13.55 18.80
CA ASP A 489 17.17 -12.68 18.22
C ASP A 489 17.46 -12.26 16.76
N VAL A 490 18.71 -12.36 16.28
CA VAL A 490 19.10 -12.12 14.87
C VAL A 490 19.11 -13.42 14.08
N ILE A 491 19.60 -14.52 14.65
CA ILE A 491 19.51 -15.86 14.03
C ILE A 491 18.05 -16.20 13.70
N ARG A 492 17.11 -15.88 14.60
CA ARG A 492 15.66 -16.06 14.41
C ARG A 492 15.03 -15.21 13.29
N LEU A 493 15.73 -14.20 12.77
CA LEU A 493 15.29 -13.48 11.56
C LEU A 493 15.65 -14.26 10.29
N VAL A 494 16.66 -15.12 10.34
CA VAL A 494 17.15 -15.96 9.23
C VAL A 494 16.45 -17.31 9.22
N GLN A 495 16.37 -17.97 10.38
CA GLN A 495 15.67 -19.24 10.61
C GLN A 495 14.92 -19.19 11.95
N ALA A 496 13.58 -19.23 11.92
CA ALA A 496 12.75 -19.30 13.12
C ALA A 496 12.91 -20.64 13.88
N ASP A 497 13.25 -21.69 13.14
CA ASP A 497 13.63 -23.01 13.65
C ASP A 497 15.15 -23.06 13.83
N GLU A 498 15.62 -22.91 15.07
CA GLU A 498 17.06 -22.88 15.37
C GLU A 498 17.80 -24.17 14.97
N SER A 499 17.11 -25.31 14.83
CA SER A 499 17.74 -26.58 14.41
C SER A 499 18.17 -26.59 12.94
N LYS A 500 17.61 -25.71 12.11
CA LYS A 500 17.96 -25.55 10.68
C LYS A 500 19.08 -24.55 10.43
N TYR A 501 19.52 -23.83 11.47
CA TYR A 501 20.65 -22.92 11.36
C TYR A 501 21.96 -23.70 11.57
N PRO A 502 22.89 -23.75 10.59
CA PRO A 502 24.08 -24.61 10.68
C PRO A 502 25.00 -24.32 11.86
N PHE A 503 25.01 -23.07 12.34
CA PHE A 503 25.86 -22.58 13.42
C PHE A 503 25.08 -22.40 14.74
N SER A 504 24.13 -23.30 15.01
CA SER A 504 23.21 -23.24 16.16
C SER A 504 23.82 -23.73 17.48
N SER A 505 24.81 -24.63 17.41
CA SER A 505 25.61 -25.11 18.55
C SER A 505 26.68 -24.10 18.97
N GLN A 506 27.41 -23.54 18.01
CA GLN A 506 28.46 -22.55 18.20
C GLN A 506 28.45 -21.54 17.04
N PRO A 507 28.52 -20.22 17.29
CA PRO A 507 28.55 -19.23 16.21
C PRO A 507 29.80 -19.38 15.32
N PRO A 508 29.72 -18.99 14.03
CA PRO A 508 30.85 -19.08 13.12
C PRO A 508 31.95 -18.10 13.52
N VAL A 509 33.21 -18.50 13.34
CA VAL A 509 34.37 -17.61 13.58
C VAL A 509 34.52 -16.60 12.44
N TYR A 510 34.19 -17.03 11.22
CA TYR A 510 34.28 -16.23 10.00
C TYR A 510 32.94 -16.21 9.26
N ILE A 511 32.57 -15.04 8.72
CA ILE A 511 31.46 -14.89 7.78
C ILE A 511 31.96 -14.13 6.55
N ARG A 512 31.50 -14.54 5.37
CA ARG A 512 31.62 -13.80 4.11
C ARG A 512 30.27 -13.78 3.38
N ALA A 513 30.13 -12.95 2.34
CA ALA A 513 28.95 -13.00 1.49
C ALA A 513 29.32 -12.98 0.00
N GLN A 514 28.69 -13.85 -0.78
CA GLN A 514 28.92 -14.03 -2.20
C GLN A 514 27.72 -13.53 -3.01
N LEU A 515 27.97 -12.87 -4.14
CA LEU A 515 26.95 -12.47 -5.09
C LEU A 515 26.81 -13.54 -6.18
N TYR A 516 25.61 -14.09 -6.29
CA TYR A 516 25.23 -15.01 -7.35
C TYR A 516 24.15 -14.37 -8.23
N LYS A 517 24.05 -14.84 -9.47
CA LYS A 517 22.83 -14.70 -10.29
C LYS A 517 22.06 -16.02 -10.24
N TYR A 518 20.76 -15.93 -10.05
CA TYR A 518 19.81 -17.03 -10.14
C TYR A 518 18.89 -16.82 -11.36
N TRP A 519 18.46 -17.93 -11.93
CA TRP A 519 17.39 -18.03 -12.92
C TRP A 519 16.50 -19.20 -12.56
N PHE A 520 15.25 -19.18 -13.03
CA PHE A 520 14.48 -20.42 -13.07
C PHE A 520 15.14 -21.44 -14.02
N THR A 521 14.86 -22.71 -13.76
CA THR A 521 15.15 -23.83 -14.66
C THR A 521 14.18 -23.81 -15.84
N ASP A 522 14.69 -24.03 -17.04
CA ASP A 522 13.86 -24.19 -18.23
C ASP A 522 13.36 -25.64 -18.31
N GLY A 523 12.07 -25.84 -18.60
CA GLY A 523 11.44 -27.17 -18.57
C GLY A 523 12.04 -28.20 -19.55
N THR A 524 12.83 -27.73 -20.52
CA THR A 524 13.58 -28.55 -21.49
C THR A 524 15.04 -28.81 -21.07
N GLU A 525 15.57 -28.12 -20.06
CA GLU A 525 16.96 -28.28 -19.58
C GLU A 525 17.10 -29.25 -18.40
N ALA A 526 16.09 -30.08 -18.14
CA ALA A 526 16.07 -31.11 -17.09
C ALA A 526 17.03 -32.29 -17.40
N ARG A 527 18.33 -32.00 -17.46
CA ARG A 527 19.41 -33.00 -17.48
C ARG A 527 19.41 -33.78 -16.17
N GLU A 528 19.80 -35.06 -16.23
CA GLU A 528 19.97 -35.87 -15.02
C GLU A 528 20.94 -35.19 -14.04
N GLY A 529 20.53 -35.05 -12.78
CA GLY A 529 21.29 -34.35 -11.74
C GLY A 529 21.13 -32.82 -11.72
N ALA A 530 20.42 -32.20 -12.66
CA ALA A 530 20.08 -30.77 -12.56
C ALA A 530 19.07 -30.52 -11.42
N ALA A 531 19.29 -29.45 -10.64
CA ALA A 531 18.35 -29.07 -9.58
C ALA A 531 17.02 -28.59 -10.20
N PRO A 532 15.84 -28.99 -9.66
CA PRO A 532 14.58 -28.83 -10.37
C PRO A 532 14.01 -27.41 -10.52
N TRP A 533 14.30 -26.46 -9.63
CA TRP A 533 13.63 -25.14 -9.61
C TRP A 533 14.52 -23.96 -10.02
N TRP A 534 15.79 -24.00 -9.66
CA TRP A 534 16.72 -22.89 -9.87
C TRP A 534 18.05 -23.35 -10.43
N ARG A 535 18.65 -22.51 -11.29
CA ARG A 535 20.08 -22.57 -11.65
C ARG A 535 20.76 -21.28 -11.20
N ARG A 536 21.98 -21.37 -10.68
CA ARG A 536 22.76 -20.20 -10.24
C ARG A 536 24.17 -20.17 -10.83
N GLN A 537 24.71 -18.97 -10.98
CA GLN A 537 26.08 -18.69 -11.38
C GLN A 537 26.72 -17.73 -10.37
N HIS A 538 27.93 -18.01 -9.89
CA HIS A 538 28.70 -17.07 -9.08
C HIS A 538 29.13 -15.87 -9.93
N VAL A 539 29.13 -14.66 -9.34
CA VAL A 539 29.51 -13.43 -10.04
C VAL A 539 30.75 -12.82 -9.41
N GLN A 540 30.74 -12.60 -8.09
CA GLN A 540 31.80 -11.95 -7.33
C GLN A 540 31.57 -12.10 -5.83
N GLU A 541 32.55 -11.70 -5.02
CA GLU A 541 32.31 -11.43 -3.60
C GLU A 541 31.39 -10.21 -3.44
N PHE A 542 30.44 -10.30 -2.49
CA PHE A 542 29.55 -9.19 -2.11
C PHE A 542 30.07 -8.46 -0.88
N PHE A 543 30.55 -9.20 0.13
CA PHE A 543 31.06 -8.69 1.40
C PHE A 543 32.26 -9.54 1.85
N PRO A 544 33.37 -8.93 2.27
CA PRO A 544 34.62 -9.63 2.56
C PRO A 544 34.48 -10.64 3.70
N THR A 545 35.41 -11.58 3.73
CA THR A 545 35.60 -12.50 4.87
C THR A 545 36.04 -11.72 6.12
N VAL A 546 35.21 -11.72 7.17
CA VAL A 546 35.45 -11.01 8.44
C VAL A 546 35.25 -11.91 9.66
N SER A 547 35.86 -11.53 10.79
CA SER A 547 35.63 -12.13 12.12
C SER A 547 35.33 -11.08 13.19
N LEU A 548 35.01 -11.53 14.42
CA LEU A 548 35.03 -10.63 15.58
C LEU A 548 36.46 -10.07 15.78
N GLY A 549 36.55 -8.78 16.13
CA GLY A 549 37.83 -8.06 16.29
C GLY A 549 38.50 -7.63 14.98
N ASP A 550 37.92 -7.92 13.81
CA ASP A 550 38.47 -7.53 12.52
C ASP A 550 38.43 -5.99 12.33
N PRO A 551 39.56 -5.32 12.03
CA PRO A 551 39.61 -3.87 11.87
C PRO A 551 38.77 -3.35 10.69
N THR A 552 38.50 -4.18 9.67
CA THR A 552 37.64 -3.80 8.54
C THR A 552 36.17 -3.74 8.96
N LEU A 553 35.70 -4.75 9.70
CA LEU A 553 34.35 -4.83 10.24
C LEU A 553 34.11 -3.71 11.26
N GLU A 554 35.07 -3.47 12.15
CA GLU A 554 35.07 -2.37 13.10
C GLU A 554 35.02 -1.00 12.41
N SER A 555 35.83 -0.78 11.37
CA SER A 555 35.81 0.47 10.59
C SER A 555 34.41 0.74 9.99
N LEU A 556 33.81 -0.26 9.34
CA LEU A 556 32.47 -0.15 8.75
C LEU A 556 31.36 0.09 9.80
N LEU A 557 31.46 -0.54 10.97
CA LEU A 557 30.51 -0.33 12.08
C LEU A 557 30.63 1.08 12.67
N ASN A 558 31.85 1.62 12.78
CA ASN A 558 32.10 2.97 13.29
C ASN A 558 31.69 4.05 12.28
N GLN A 559 32.01 3.87 10.99
CA GLN A 559 31.64 4.80 9.90
C GLN A 559 30.14 5.09 9.84
N HIS A 560 29.30 4.10 10.14
CA HIS A 560 27.84 4.24 10.13
C HIS A 560 27.22 4.44 11.52
N GLY A 561 28.02 4.50 12.59
CA GLY A 561 27.53 4.66 13.97
C GLY A 561 26.68 3.48 14.45
N LEU A 562 27.02 2.26 14.00
CA LEU A 562 26.30 1.00 14.24
C LEU A 562 26.95 0.10 15.30
N LYS A 563 28.18 0.42 15.74
CA LYS A 563 28.80 -0.21 16.91
C LYS A 563 27.89 -0.05 18.14
N ASP A 564 27.84 -1.08 19.00
CA ASP A 564 26.77 -1.29 19.98
C ASP A 564 26.50 -0.08 20.90
N LYS A 565 25.51 0.73 20.51
CA LYS A 565 24.87 1.73 21.38
C LYS A 565 24.12 0.99 22.48
N THR A 566 24.39 1.34 23.74
CA THR A 566 23.77 0.73 24.92
C THR A 566 22.25 0.73 24.76
N PRO A 567 21.56 -0.43 24.82
CA PRO A 567 20.12 -0.46 24.60
C PRO A 567 19.42 0.35 25.68
N LEU A 568 18.57 1.31 25.29
CA LEU A 568 17.74 2.05 26.25
C LEU A 568 16.89 1.05 27.03
N LYS A 569 17.23 0.86 28.31
CA LYS A 569 16.40 0.14 29.28
C LYS A 569 15.09 0.90 29.46
N ARG A 570 14.09 0.55 28.65
CA ARG A 570 12.70 1.00 28.87
C ARG A 570 12.21 0.40 30.19
N PRO A 571 11.56 1.17 31.07
CA PRO A 571 11.05 0.64 32.34
C PRO A 571 10.04 -0.47 32.08
N MET A 572 10.36 -1.67 32.58
CA MET A 572 9.55 -2.89 32.41
C MET A 572 8.24 -2.83 33.20
N ASP A 573 8.18 -1.95 34.20
CA ASP A 573 7.08 -1.78 35.16
C ASP A 573 5.81 -1.19 34.53
N THR A 574 5.86 -0.88 33.23
CA THR A 574 4.71 -0.41 32.45
C THR A 574 4.01 -1.58 31.75
N PHE A 575 2.70 -1.66 31.95
CA PHE A 575 1.81 -2.73 31.47
C PHE A 575 1.93 -3.05 29.96
N LEU A 576 2.15 -2.02 29.12
CA LEU A 576 2.23 -2.18 27.67
C LEU A 576 3.51 -2.92 27.22
N PRO A 577 4.74 -2.52 27.60
CA PRO A 577 5.93 -3.34 27.42
C PRO A 577 5.80 -4.77 27.94
N TRP A 578 5.23 -4.99 29.12
CA TRP A 578 5.03 -6.35 29.65
C TRP A 578 4.12 -7.21 28.76
N ILE A 579 2.97 -6.68 28.31
CA ILE A 579 2.10 -7.37 27.34
C ILE A 579 2.82 -7.63 26.02
N LEU A 580 3.54 -6.64 25.48
CA LEU A 580 4.24 -6.78 24.20
C LEU A 580 5.39 -7.80 24.26
N GLN A 581 6.06 -7.92 25.40
CA GLN A 581 7.04 -8.98 25.65
C GLN A 581 6.37 -10.35 25.79
N SER A 582 5.30 -10.46 26.57
CA SER A 582 4.55 -11.72 26.75
C SER A 582 3.98 -12.25 25.43
N ILE A 583 3.41 -11.37 24.60
CA ILE A 583 2.96 -11.71 23.24
C ILE A 583 4.13 -12.16 22.37
N ARG A 584 5.27 -11.44 22.39
CA ARG A 584 6.48 -11.81 21.66
C ARG A 584 7.03 -13.17 22.09
N GLU A 585 6.99 -13.49 23.37
CA GLU A 585 7.46 -14.76 23.92
C GLU A 585 6.54 -15.92 23.58
N HIS A 586 5.23 -15.72 23.56
CA HIS A 586 4.28 -16.72 23.10
C HIS A 586 4.29 -16.90 21.56
N SER A 587 4.56 -15.84 20.79
CA SER A 587 4.66 -15.92 19.31
C SER A 587 6.04 -16.38 18.82
N ARG A 588 7.07 -16.33 19.66
CA ARG A 588 8.50 -16.57 19.33
C ARG A 588 8.83 -17.92 18.66
N PRO A 589 8.13 -19.05 18.90
CA PRO A 589 8.43 -20.32 18.23
C PRO A 589 7.68 -20.52 16.90
N TYR A 590 6.76 -19.62 16.53
CA TYR A 590 5.93 -19.77 15.33
C TYR A 590 6.44 -18.89 14.17
N SER A 591 6.37 -19.42 12.95
CA SER A 591 6.70 -18.64 11.75
C SER A 591 5.66 -17.55 11.50
N GLY A 592 6.10 -16.41 10.97
CA GLY A 592 5.24 -15.27 10.66
C GLY A 592 4.01 -15.60 9.78
N PRO A 593 4.13 -16.47 8.74
CA PRO A 593 2.97 -16.93 7.97
C PRO A 593 1.99 -17.77 8.81
N ALA A 594 2.46 -18.67 9.67
CA ALA A 594 1.57 -19.50 10.49
C ALA A 594 0.74 -18.67 11.50
N VAL A 595 1.36 -17.66 12.12
CA VAL A 595 0.65 -16.71 13.00
C VAL A 595 -0.40 -15.92 12.23
N LEU A 596 -0.10 -15.43 11.02
CA LEU A 596 -1.09 -14.70 10.23
C LEU A 596 -2.22 -15.61 9.72
N TRP A 597 -1.91 -16.77 9.16
CA TRP A 597 -2.93 -17.69 8.65
C TRP A 597 -3.85 -18.24 9.74
N SER A 598 -3.33 -18.55 10.94
CA SER A 598 -4.18 -18.91 12.08
C SER A 598 -5.15 -17.79 12.46
N LEU A 599 -4.70 -16.52 12.52
CA LEU A 599 -5.58 -15.38 12.78
C LEU A 599 -6.65 -15.19 11.69
N TYR A 600 -6.30 -15.34 10.41
CA TYR A 600 -7.28 -15.29 9.31
C TYR A 600 -8.28 -16.46 9.36
N LEU A 601 -7.83 -17.68 9.67
CA LEU A 601 -8.69 -18.86 9.81
C LEU A 601 -9.64 -18.73 11.02
N ILE A 602 -9.17 -18.20 12.15
CA ILE A 602 -10.01 -17.90 13.32
C ILE A 602 -11.07 -16.86 12.95
N ALA A 603 -10.69 -15.76 12.29
CA ALA A 603 -11.63 -14.72 11.85
C ALA A 603 -12.66 -15.25 10.84
N ALA A 604 -12.23 -16.05 9.86
CA ALA A 604 -13.10 -16.70 8.89
C ALA A 604 -14.09 -17.68 9.57
N THR A 605 -13.61 -18.49 10.52
CA THR A 605 -14.43 -19.43 11.30
C THR A 605 -15.47 -18.70 12.14
N ILE A 606 -15.10 -17.62 12.83
CA ILE A 606 -16.04 -16.77 13.58
C ILE A 606 -17.10 -16.17 12.66
N CYS A 607 -16.72 -15.71 11.45
CA CYS A 607 -17.66 -15.21 10.46
C CYS A 607 -18.59 -16.30 9.90
N LEU A 608 -18.09 -17.50 9.64
CA LEU A 608 -18.87 -18.65 9.18
C LEU A 608 -19.87 -19.12 10.24
N LEU A 609 -19.44 -19.27 11.49
CA LEU A 609 -20.32 -19.60 12.62
C LEU A 609 -21.41 -18.52 12.84
N ARG A 610 -21.06 -17.23 12.67
CA ARG A 610 -22.03 -16.11 12.70
C ARG A 610 -22.98 -16.10 11.49
N ALA A 611 -22.60 -16.67 10.35
CA ALA A 611 -23.48 -16.84 9.20
C ALA A 611 -24.45 -18.00 9.43
N LEU A 612 -23.94 -19.19 9.81
CA LEU A 612 -24.73 -20.39 10.11
C LEU A 612 -25.70 -20.18 11.28
N GLY A 613 -25.28 -19.45 12.32
CA GLY A 613 -26.13 -19.10 13.47
C GLY A 613 -27.30 -18.16 13.15
N ARG A 614 -27.32 -17.51 11.98
CA ARG A 614 -28.47 -16.70 11.53
C ARG A 614 -29.53 -17.58 10.87
N ARG A 615 -30.31 -18.30 11.70
CA ARG A 615 -31.56 -18.94 11.24
C ARG A 615 -32.41 -17.92 10.45
N PRO A 616 -32.92 -18.26 9.25
CA PRO A 616 -33.84 -17.39 8.52
C PRO A 616 -35.10 -17.16 9.36
N ARG A 617 -35.54 -15.90 9.45
CA ARG A 617 -36.62 -15.51 10.36
C ARG A 617 -37.99 -15.78 9.71
N GLY A 618 -38.39 -17.04 9.70
CA GLY A 618 -39.74 -17.50 9.43
C GLY A 618 -40.22 -17.36 7.99
N SER A 619 -40.02 -18.39 7.18
CA SER A 619 -41.09 -18.81 6.27
C SER A 619 -42.26 -19.33 7.11
N ALA A 620 -43.47 -18.82 6.89
CA ALA A 620 -44.67 -19.42 7.49
C ALA A 620 -44.90 -20.80 6.83
N PRO A 621 -45.30 -21.83 7.60
CA PRO A 621 -45.58 -23.15 7.03
C PRO A 621 -46.83 -23.10 6.12
N PRO A 622 -46.84 -23.82 4.99
CA PRO A 622 -47.98 -23.82 4.07
C PRO A 622 -49.17 -24.62 4.63
N GLY A 623 -50.37 -24.04 4.48
CA GLY A 623 -51.66 -24.73 4.36
C GLY A 623 -52.01 -25.87 5.32
N ARG A 624 -52.95 -25.63 6.25
CA ARG A 624 -53.82 -26.69 6.76
C ARG A 624 -55.17 -26.62 6.04
N HIS A 625 -55.41 -27.55 5.13
CA HIS A 625 -56.71 -27.68 4.44
C HIS A 625 -57.85 -27.85 5.45
N LYS A 626 -59.01 -27.25 5.16
CA LYS A 626 -60.31 -27.74 5.64
C LYS A 626 -61.23 -27.96 4.45
N GLY A 627 -61.64 -29.22 4.27
CA GLY A 627 -62.73 -29.60 3.38
C GLY A 627 -64.12 -29.29 3.99
N PRO A 628 -65.22 -29.53 3.25
CA PRO A 628 -66.47 -28.78 3.45
C PRO A 628 -67.56 -29.51 4.25
N LYS A 629 -68.44 -28.70 4.87
CA LYS A 629 -69.89 -28.91 5.14
C LYS A 629 -70.44 -27.51 5.51
N ARG A 630 -71.33 -26.90 4.72
CA ARG A 630 -72.81 -27.04 4.68
C ARG A 630 -73.47 -26.75 6.03
N GLY A 631 -74.29 -25.69 6.11
CA GLY A 631 -75.08 -25.34 7.30
C GLY A 631 -75.54 -23.87 7.40
N ASP A 632 -76.27 -23.36 6.41
CA ASP A 632 -77.28 -22.29 6.62
C ASP A 632 -78.54 -22.92 7.26
N PRO A 633 -79.48 -22.19 7.93
CA PRO A 633 -79.89 -20.80 7.60
C PRO A 633 -80.29 -19.85 8.77
N ALA A 634 -80.55 -18.58 8.42
CA ALA A 634 -81.45 -17.59 9.08
C ALA A 634 -81.12 -17.16 10.55
N ASP A 635 -81.57 -16.03 11.10
CA ASP A 635 -82.68 -15.11 10.79
C ASP A 635 -82.42 -13.69 11.40
N ARG A 636 -83.11 -12.64 10.90
CA ARG A 636 -83.18 -11.22 11.41
C ARG A 636 -81.86 -10.41 11.48
N GLY A 637 -81.86 -9.07 11.44
CA GLY A 637 -82.94 -8.08 11.19
C GLY A 637 -82.78 -6.77 12.01
N GLY A 638 -82.87 -5.59 11.37
CA GLY A 638 -82.71 -4.24 12.00
C GLY A 638 -81.31 -3.62 11.83
N ASN A 639 -81.11 -2.32 11.58
CA ASN A 639 -81.47 -1.07 12.31
C ASN A 639 -80.75 -0.92 13.68
N GLU A 640 -80.25 0.26 14.11
CA GLU A 640 -80.34 1.63 13.52
C GLU A 640 -79.20 2.61 13.94
N LYS A 641 -79.25 3.80 13.31
CA LYS A 641 -78.58 5.12 13.50
C LYS A 641 -77.78 5.47 14.79
N ASN A 642 -76.75 6.29 14.56
CA ASN A 642 -76.27 7.48 15.32
C ASN A 642 -76.05 7.43 16.85
N GLY A 643 -74.86 7.88 17.28
CA GLY A 643 -74.58 8.33 18.65
C GLY A 643 -73.31 9.18 18.73
N GLN A 644 -73.44 10.46 19.06
CA GLN A 644 -72.31 11.41 19.21
C GLN A 644 -71.95 11.60 20.71
N VAL A 645 -71.04 12.54 21.02
CA VAL A 645 -70.72 13.08 22.37
C VAL A 645 -69.61 12.38 23.18
N ARG A 646 -68.37 12.81 22.94
CA ARG A 646 -67.54 13.59 23.90
C ARG A 646 -67.64 13.21 25.39
N LYS A 647 -66.56 12.66 25.96
CA LYS A 647 -66.17 12.97 27.35
C LYS A 647 -64.65 13.14 27.50
N LYS A 648 -64.24 14.15 28.28
CA LYS A 648 -62.84 14.57 28.50
C LYS A 648 -62.72 15.08 29.94
N GLU A 649 -62.43 14.16 30.85
CA GLU A 649 -62.28 14.30 32.31
C GLU A 649 -61.65 12.99 32.81
N ALA A 650 -60.90 12.91 33.91
CA ALA A 650 -60.08 13.89 34.62
C ALA A 650 -59.09 13.08 35.48
N LYS A 651 -57.86 13.56 35.73
CA LYS A 651 -56.97 12.96 36.74
C LYS A 651 -55.87 13.89 37.26
N GLU A 652 -56.32 14.96 37.89
CA GLU A 652 -55.66 15.62 39.02
C GLU A 652 -56.48 15.28 40.28
N ALA A 653 -55.97 15.33 41.52
CA ALA A 653 -54.59 15.24 41.98
C ALA A 653 -54.59 14.97 43.50
N GLU A 654 -53.66 14.14 43.98
CA GLU A 654 -53.21 14.03 45.37
C GLU A 654 -51.88 13.25 45.34
N GLU A 655 -50.86 13.52 46.16
CA GLU A 655 -50.74 14.46 47.29
C GLU A 655 -49.39 15.20 47.19
N LYS A 656 -49.28 16.38 47.82
CA LYS A 656 -48.06 17.19 47.84
C LYS A 656 -47.86 17.81 49.23
N ALA A 657 -46.76 17.49 49.90
CA ALA A 657 -46.36 18.11 51.16
C ALA A 657 -44.87 18.51 51.11
N GLU A 658 -44.54 19.66 51.71
CA GLU A 658 -43.21 20.27 51.68
C GLU A 658 -42.47 20.05 53.02
N GLY A 659 -41.13 20.09 53.03
CA GLY A 659 -40.39 19.92 54.29
C GLY A 659 -38.87 20.13 54.19
N ARG A 660 -38.41 21.27 54.71
CA ARG A 660 -37.00 21.67 54.92
C ARG A 660 -36.07 20.53 55.38
N GLY A 661 -34.91 20.39 54.75
CA GLY A 661 -33.83 19.50 55.23
C GLY A 661 -32.84 20.17 56.19
N ARG A 662 -32.00 19.38 56.87
CA ARG A 662 -30.73 19.82 57.49
C ARG A 662 -29.74 18.65 57.64
N GLY A 663 -28.44 19.00 57.61
CA GLY A 663 -27.30 18.10 57.42
C GLY A 663 -27.05 16.98 58.45
N GLY A 664 -26.01 16.18 58.18
CA GLY A 664 -25.35 15.33 59.18
C GLY A 664 -24.72 14.05 58.62
N GLY A 665 -23.41 13.86 58.88
CA GLY A 665 -22.82 12.53 59.06
C GLY A 665 -22.39 11.74 57.82
N GLU A 666 -21.21 12.04 57.27
CA GLU A 666 -20.36 10.95 56.77
C GLU A 666 -19.93 10.06 57.96
N SER A 667 -19.91 8.74 57.77
CA SER A 667 -19.22 7.84 58.70
C SER A 667 -18.49 6.72 57.93
N HIS A 668 -17.34 6.33 58.47
CA HIS A 668 -16.21 5.79 57.71
C HIS A 668 -16.21 4.25 57.58
N ALA A 669 -15.50 3.80 56.54
CA ALA A 669 -14.61 2.63 56.52
C ALA A 669 -15.15 1.18 56.51
N ASP A 670 -14.44 0.38 55.69
CA ASP A 670 -13.94 -0.99 55.89
C ASP A 670 -14.75 -2.08 56.61
N GLY A 671 -14.70 -3.30 56.06
CA GLY A 671 -15.07 -4.49 56.85
C GLY A 671 -15.22 -5.83 56.12
N LEU A 672 -14.12 -6.41 55.64
CA LEU A 672 -13.91 -7.87 55.45
C LEU A 672 -15.10 -8.80 55.03
N ARG A 673 -14.99 -9.31 53.79
CA ARG A 673 -14.62 -10.74 53.52
C ARG A 673 -15.44 -11.84 54.23
N SER A 674 -16.23 -12.63 53.47
CA SER A 674 -16.12 -14.12 53.36
C SER A 674 -17.44 -14.87 53.02
N LYS A 675 -17.50 -15.47 51.80
CA LYS A 675 -18.35 -16.63 51.42
C LYS A 675 -19.87 -16.33 51.41
N LYS A 676 -20.75 -17.12 50.75
CA LYS A 676 -20.60 -18.46 50.15
C LYS A 676 -21.51 -18.60 48.90
N LYS A 677 -21.09 -19.47 47.98
CA LYS A 677 -21.76 -19.91 46.74
C LYS A 677 -23.30 -19.97 46.79
N LYS A 678 -23.96 -19.50 45.73
CA LYS A 678 -24.40 -20.42 44.66
C LYS A 678 -24.33 -19.74 43.30
#